data_AF-A0A2A3ELE0-F1
#
_entry.id   AF-A0A2A3ELE0-F1
#
_cell.length_a   1.000
_cell.length_b   1.000
_cell.length_c   1.000
_cell.angle_alpha   90.00
_cell.angle_beta   90.00
_cell.angle_gamma   90.00
#
_symmetry.space_group_name_H-M   'P 1'
#
loop_
_entity.id
_entity.type
_entity.pdbx_description
1 polymer ?
#
loop_
_entity_poly.entity_id
_entity_poly.type
_entity_poly.pdbx_seq_one_letter_code
_entity_poly.pdbx_strand_id
1 'polypeptide(L)'
;MDPRIHRRSEPEKGPGDLIVEWLNEASLNPGEDIKVTNLCKVQEILINKEPQLLPLYLDEALQFSLDRYAEVRKTITGFIEEAGVKQPEVIPRVVQILLRLVSDESSAVAKRALRASGRILRAALKWISSATTVTAEMEVAWNQLSALKIQIINMIDSDNDGIRTQAVKFLEGVVLIQTYPDPDIPKKPDDFSLEDIPLTLKIARRRKLEEEANDVMDLLIKFHGSPHVSSVNLMTCMGSLALIAKTRPQFMPGVIQALQRLQHDLPPTLSDSQVTSVQKQLKLTLLGLMKHPASIEFVSIIAKQLTQLGAKEQEILKAYPKPEDIRRMKKRQQEAAASSAAKRVKIETSLVSDETEIVPSLISTSKLSELIELSESFIAERLSVEIATDLVMDSMAWVPDTMTAIFQREYQPTSTTDINIQRQTIAKLLATQIKQAKTKKKKDAKDEDAVMEDLVKNPTISVAEAKRERKREKDREKEKEARASLEAHEKSLAKTRTRLKALKLSEVTKPLSKEVKEKMLLMAVNRILLSEKTAVFGGVAAIRSKILTTLAATFNPYIKEAVLHYITDDMRNRLDLALGWLYEEYALLQGFQRRTTLCTKPQEAPHQAYNFLLCTLVSAIDLVQGKDRDTLLYRLYLEAPLITEDAVEALKMVSSDETRGLVPLQLLKEMVIRRPTKQLVFLNVLLCHTGHENNTIREAAIQLVCQLYSRPELSKLIEEYAVLYLGFLRLHIPPEIVFGQDRGRPQVESQWTESTTRACLGLYLALLSEHQDLIHELARVYTSMSADVKRIVLRLVEGPVRSLGMGSPQLLALVENCPKGAETLVTRIIHILTEKSAPSVELVSRVRELYQTRVSDVRFLIPVLNGLTKKEVIAALPKLIKLNPIVVKEVFNRLLGTHNNESGVPHTSPITPAELLIALHNIDPSKAELKTIIKATSLCFAEKQIYTQETVAVVMQHLMEMTPLPTLLMRTVIQSLALYPRLSGFVMNILQRLILKQVWKQPKVWEGFVKCCERTQPQSFAVILQLPPTQLAEALKMASNLRTPLLAHVEAFAENQKAHIPQSIMDVIQGKSPCDMHDEFDIAPPGDYPIEQKPDTIETDVSEPAPPGLD
;
A
#
# COMPACT_ATOMS: atom_id res chain seq x y z
N MET A 1 -93.54 16.41 13.71
CA MET A 1 -92.36 15.63 14.11
C MET A 1 -91.14 16.33 13.55
N ASP A 2 -90.26 16.88 14.39
CA ASP A 2 -89.11 17.72 14.01
C ASP A 2 -87.80 16.90 14.10
N PRO A 3 -86.88 16.92 13.12
CA PRO A 3 -85.69 16.05 13.06
C PRO A 3 -84.51 16.53 13.92
N ARG A 4 -84.73 17.41 14.90
CA ARG A 4 -83.65 18.05 15.69
C ARG A 4 -83.23 17.30 16.95
N ILE A 5 -83.73 16.09 17.17
CA ILE A 5 -83.33 15.26 18.31
C ILE A 5 -82.53 14.09 17.74
N HIS A 6 -81.22 14.26 17.51
CA HIS A 6 -80.16 13.22 17.50
C HIS A 6 -78.86 13.79 16.90
N ARG A 7 -78.20 14.71 17.60
CA ARG A 7 -76.73 14.84 17.57
C ARG A 7 -76.26 14.87 19.01
N ARG A 8 -75.89 13.69 19.54
CA ARG A 8 -75.06 13.61 20.75
C ARG A 8 -73.75 14.32 20.41
N SER A 9 -73.35 15.30 21.20
CA SER A 9 -71.99 15.82 21.19
C SER A 9 -71.06 14.64 21.53
N GLU A 10 -70.12 14.32 20.63
CA GLU A 10 -69.06 13.37 20.94
C GLU A 10 -68.34 13.85 22.23
N PRO A 11 -68.03 12.96 23.19
CA PRO A 11 -67.27 13.36 24.37
C PRO A 11 -65.91 13.91 23.91
N GLU A 12 -65.51 15.08 24.42
CA GLU A 12 -64.16 15.62 24.17
C GLU A 12 -63.13 14.55 24.57
N LYS A 13 -62.35 14.08 23.59
CA LYS A 13 -61.33 13.04 23.81
C LYS A 13 -60.35 13.53 24.87
N GLY A 14 -60.07 12.68 25.86
CA GLY A 14 -59.08 12.99 26.88
C GLY A 14 -57.67 13.13 26.27
N PRO A 15 -56.76 13.85 26.93
CA PRO A 15 -55.38 14.02 26.47
C PRO A 15 -54.65 12.68 26.28
N GLY A 16 -54.93 11.68 27.13
CA GLY A 16 -54.45 10.30 26.94
C GLY A 16 -54.98 9.63 25.68
N ASP A 17 -56.26 9.80 25.35
CA ASP A 17 -56.87 9.24 24.14
C ASP A 17 -56.26 9.87 22.87
N LEU A 18 -55.97 11.19 22.91
CA LEU A 18 -55.30 11.91 21.83
C LEU A 18 -53.86 11.43 21.63
N ILE A 19 -53.11 11.18 22.72
CA ILE A 19 -51.75 10.63 22.65
C ILE A 19 -51.77 9.25 21.98
N VAL A 20 -52.68 8.37 22.41
CA VAL A 20 -52.82 7.01 21.84
C VAL A 20 -53.20 7.10 20.36
N GLU A 21 -54.13 7.98 19.98
CA GLU A 21 -54.52 8.20 18.59
C GLU A 21 -53.33 8.65 17.74
N TRP A 22 -52.57 9.66 18.18
CA TRP A 22 -51.43 10.17 17.42
C TRP A 22 -50.25 9.20 17.33
N LEU A 23 -49.98 8.43 18.39
CA LEU A 23 -48.94 7.38 18.38
C LEU A 23 -49.33 6.22 17.45
N ASN A 24 -50.61 5.83 17.45
CA ASN A 24 -51.11 4.80 16.54
C ASN A 24 -51.10 5.29 15.08
N GLU A 25 -51.54 6.52 14.83
CA GLU A 25 -51.47 7.14 13.50
C GLU A 25 -50.02 7.25 13.00
N ALA A 26 -49.08 7.64 13.88
CA ALA A 26 -47.66 7.67 13.55
C ALA A 26 -47.08 6.27 13.31
N SER A 27 -47.57 5.23 13.99
CA SER A 27 -47.08 3.85 13.81
C SER A 27 -47.58 3.23 12.50
N LEU A 28 -48.84 3.49 12.14
CA LEU A 28 -49.50 2.90 10.97
C LEU A 28 -49.17 3.63 9.66
N ASN A 29 -48.92 4.95 9.73
CA ASN A 29 -48.70 5.76 8.53
C ASN A 29 -47.24 5.67 8.05
N PRO A 30 -46.97 5.35 6.76
CA PRO A 30 -45.62 5.26 6.24
C PRO A 30 -44.95 6.62 5.97
N GLY A 31 -45.68 7.75 6.03
CA GLY A 31 -45.17 9.08 5.69
C GLY A 31 -44.38 9.76 6.82
N GLU A 32 -43.19 10.27 6.49
CA GLU A 32 -42.27 10.95 7.43
C GLU A 32 -42.89 12.20 8.09
N ASP A 33 -43.54 13.07 7.31
CA ASP A 33 -44.08 14.35 7.79
C ASP A 33 -45.18 14.17 8.85
N ILE A 34 -46.04 13.17 8.66
CA ILE A 34 -47.15 12.87 9.58
C ILE A 34 -46.59 12.31 10.89
N LYS A 35 -45.61 11.41 10.82
CA LYS A 35 -44.91 10.88 12.00
C LYS A 35 -44.28 11.99 12.82
N VAL A 36 -43.50 12.86 12.18
CA VAL A 36 -42.84 13.99 12.86
C VAL A 36 -43.88 14.92 13.49
N THR A 37 -44.92 15.29 12.74
CA THR A 37 -45.98 16.19 13.22
C THR A 37 -46.69 15.61 14.44
N ASN A 38 -47.05 14.33 14.41
CA ASN A 38 -47.75 13.67 15.50
C ASN A 38 -46.84 13.47 16.72
N LEU A 39 -45.57 13.10 16.52
CA LEU A 39 -44.59 13.03 17.60
C LEU A 39 -44.36 14.39 18.28
N CYS A 40 -44.35 15.49 17.51
CA CYS A 40 -44.27 16.84 18.08
C CYS A 40 -45.52 17.19 18.91
N LYS A 41 -46.73 16.80 18.48
CA LYS A 41 -47.96 16.99 19.28
C LYS A 41 -47.92 16.17 20.57
N VAL A 42 -47.48 14.92 20.49
CA VAL A 42 -47.29 14.03 21.65
C VAL A 42 -46.27 14.64 22.62
N GLN A 43 -45.14 15.12 22.11
CA GLN A 43 -44.13 15.82 22.90
C GLN A 43 -44.72 17.04 23.64
N GLU A 44 -45.51 17.88 22.95
CA GLU A 44 -46.12 19.06 23.56
C GLU A 44 -47.04 18.69 24.74
N ILE A 45 -47.85 17.64 24.61
CA ILE A 45 -48.70 17.19 25.71
C ILE A 45 -47.86 16.58 26.83
N LEU A 46 -47.01 15.60 26.52
CA LEU A 46 -46.26 14.84 27.52
C LEU A 46 -45.22 15.68 28.29
N ILE A 47 -44.69 16.75 27.69
CA ILE A 47 -43.63 17.56 28.31
C ILE A 47 -44.17 18.88 28.87
N ASN A 48 -45.12 19.54 28.20
CA ASN A 48 -45.53 20.90 28.54
C ASN A 48 -46.92 20.97 29.20
N LYS A 49 -47.91 20.22 28.70
CA LYS A 49 -49.30 20.33 29.18
C LYS A 49 -49.61 19.39 30.34
N GLU A 50 -49.32 18.10 30.18
CA GLU A 50 -49.63 17.06 31.16
C GLU A 50 -48.42 16.16 31.47
N PRO A 51 -47.44 16.68 32.22
CA PRO A 51 -46.19 15.98 32.46
C PRO A 51 -46.33 14.65 33.23
N GLN A 52 -47.44 14.50 33.97
CA GLN A 52 -47.80 13.27 34.69
C GLN A 52 -48.05 12.05 33.78
N LEU A 53 -48.36 12.28 32.50
CA LEU A 53 -48.57 11.20 31.53
C LEU A 53 -47.25 10.70 30.93
N LEU A 54 -46.14 11.41 31.10
CA LEU A 54 -44.86 11.04 30.51
C LEU A 54 -44.41 9.62 30.87
N PRO A 55 -44.40 9.17 32.14
CA PRO A 55 -43.94 7.83 32.48
C PRO A 55 -44.76 6.69 31.86
N LEU A 56 -46.04 6.95 31.56
CA LEU A 56 -47.00 5.99 31.01
C LEU A 56 -46.79 5.75 29.51
N TYR A 57 -46.44 6.79 28.75
CA TYR A 57 -46.30 6.73 27.29
C TYR A 57 -44.85 6.87 26.81
N LEU A 58 -43.89 6.86 27.74
CA LEU A 58 -42.48 7.08 27.43
C LEU A 58 -41.94 6.00 26.48
N ASP A 59 -42.20 4.72 26.75
CA ASP A 59 -41.61 3.64 25.97
C ASP A 59 -42.20 3.61 24.55
N GLU A 60 -43.50 3.87 24.40
CA GLU A 60 -44.20 3.97 23.12
C GLU A 60 -43.62 5.09 22.25
N ALA A 61 -43.36 6.26 22.85
CA ALA A 61 -42.69 7.36 22.14
C ALA A 61 -41.25 7.00 21.77
N LEU A 62 -40.51 6.32 22.65
CA LEU A 62 -39.11 5.94 22.43
C LEU A 62 -38.93 4.85 21.37
N GLN A 63 -39.93 4.02 21.07
CA GLN A 63 -39.86 3.02 19.99
C GLN A 63 -39.52 3.63 18.62
N PHE A 64 -39.97 4.86 18.37
CA PHE A 64 -39.66 5.60 17.14
C PHE A 64 -38.17 5.97 16.98
N SER A 65 -37.34 5.74 18.01
CA SER A 65 -35.87 5.80 17.89
C SER A 65 -35.28 4.73 16.97
N LEU A 66 -36.08 3.72 16.58
CA LEU A 66 -35.74 2.67 15.61
C LEU A 66 -36.37 2.90 14.23
N ASP A 67 -37.05 4.03 14.02
CA ASP A 67 -37.73 4.31 12.75
C ASP A 67 -36.71 4.45 11.60
N ARG A 68 -37.11 4.05 10.39
CA ARG A 68 -36.29 4.14 9.18
C ARG A 68 -35.91 5.58 8.82
N TYR A 69 -36.78 6.55 9.11
CA TYR A 69 -36.57 7.95 8.73
C TYR A 69 -35.69 8.71 9.72
N ALA A 70 -34.69 9.42 9.19
CA ALA A 70 -33.74 10.17 10.01
C ALA A 70 -34.39 11.36 10.73
N GLU A 71 -35.37 12.06 10.14
CA GLU A 71 -36.04 13.17 10.83
C GLU A 71 -36.91 12.70 11.99
N VAL A 72 -37.51 11.51 11.90
CA VAL A 72 -38.23 10.88 13.02
C VAL A 72 -37.26 10.59 14.17
N ARG A 73 -36.12 9.94 13.90
CA ARG A 73 -35.09 9.68 14.93
C ARG A 73 -34.51 10.97 15.53
N LYS A 74 -34.30 12.01 14.72
CA LYS A 74 -33.90 13.35 15.20
C LYS A 74 -34.95 13.99 16.11
N THR A 75 -36.23 13.85 15.77
CA THR A 75 -37.35 14.35 16.57
C THR A 75 -37.38 13.65 17.93
N ILE A 76 -37.26 12.32 17.94
CA ILE A 76 -37.16 11.53 19.19
C ILE A 76 -35.92 11.92 20.01
N THR A 77 -34.80 12.22 19.37
CA THR A 77 -33.62 12.73 20.06
C THR A 77 -33.91 14.07 20.76
N GLY A 78 -34.70 14.94 20.12
CA GLY A 78 -35.18 16.18 20.73
C GLY A 78 -36.15 15.97 21.88
N PHE A 79 -37.07 15.01 21.74
CA PHE A 79 -37.96 14.57 22.81
C PHE A 79 -37.18 14.06 24.02
N ILE A 80 -36.17 13.19 23.82
CA ILE A 80 -35.28 12.67 24.88
C ILE A 80 -34.61 13.82 25.64
N GLU A 81 -34.10 14.82 24.94
CA GLU A 81 -33.46 15.99 25.55
C GLU A 81 -34.42 16.76 26.45
N GLU A 82 -35.57 17.17 25.93
CA GLU A 82 -36.56 17.96 26.67
C GLU A 82 -37.14 17.17 27.85
N ALA A 83 -37.42 15.88 27.66
CA ALA A 83 -37.94 15.00 28.68
C ALA A 83 -36.93 14.84 29.84
N GLY A 84 -35.67 14.53 29.53
CA GLY A 84 -34.64 14.35 30.56
C GLY A 84 -34.21 15.66 31.25
N VAL A 85 -34.35 16.81 30.59
CA VAL A 85 -34.08 18.11 31.23
C VAL A 85 -35.19 18.53 32.19
N LYS A 86 -36.47 18.32 31.83
CA LYS A 86 -37.61 18.73 32.67
C LYS A 86 -37.99 17.69 33.74
N GLN A 87 -37.84 16.40 33.43
CA GLN A 87 -38.06 15.29 34.35
C GLN A 87 -36.83 14.36 34.38
N PRO A 88 -35.80 14.69 35.18
CA PRO A 88 -34.57 13.90 35.24
C PRO A 88 -34.75 12.44 35.65
N GLU A 89 -35.88 12.09 36.27
CA GLU A 89 -36.24 10.71 36.66
C GLU A 89 -36.36 9.76 35.46
N VAL A 90 -36.62 10.28 34.25
CA VAL A 90 -36.69 9.43 33.04
C VAL A 90 -35.30 9.14 32.42
N ILE A 91 -34.24 9.82 32.87
CA ILE A 91 -32.87 9.68 32.36
C ILE A 91 -32.39 8.21 32.30
N PRO A 92 -32.54 7.37 33.36
CA PRO A 92 -32.12 5.97 33.32
C PRO A 92 -32.73 5.16 32.17
N ARG A 93 -33.95 5.53 31.70
CA ARG A 93 -34.66 4.85 30.61
C ARG A 93 -34.23 5.36 29.23
N VAL A 94 -33.88 6.64 29.10
CA VAL A 94 -33.58 7.26 27.79
C VAL A 94 -32.10 7.24 27.41
N VAL A 95 -31.17 7.16 28.38
CA VAL A 95 -29.73 7.28 28.10
C VAL A 95 -29.21 6.13 27.24
N GLN A 96 -29.72 4.90 27.40
CA GLN A 96 -29.30 3.78 26.58
C GLN A 96 -29.66 3.97 25.09
N ILE A 97 -30.80 4.62 24.82
CA ILE A 97 -31.22 4.96 23.46
C ILE A 97 -30.34 6.09 22.93
N LEU A 98 -30.03 7.08 23.76
CA LEU A 98 -29.12 8.17 23.40
C LEU A 98 -27.71 7.65 23.05
N LEU A 99 -27.21 6.66 23.80
CA LEU A 99 -25.94 5.97 23.54
C LEU A 99 -25.90 5.35 22.13
N ARG A 100 -27.01 4.74 21.70
CA ARG A 100 -27.16 4.19 20.35
C ARG A 100 -27.25 5.30 19.29
N LEU A 101 -28.06 6.33 19.53
CA LEU A 101 -28.30 7.43 18.57
C LEU A 101 -27.05 8.31 18.33
N VAL A 102 -26.12 8.37 19.28
CA VAL A 102 -24.83 9.04 19.08
C VAL A 102 -23.97 8.35 18.01
N SER A 103 -24.16 7.04 17.80
CA SER A 103 -23.52 6.26 16.73
C SER A 103 -24.48 5.91 15.58
N ASP A 104 -25.53 6.71 15.38
CA ASP A 104 -26.48 6.51 14.27
C ASP A 104 -25.79 6.66 12.91
N GLU A 105 -26.22 5.86 11.94
CA GLU A 105 -25.71 5.89 10.55
C GLU A 105 -25.89 7.27 9.91
N SER A 106 -26.97 7.97 10.25
CA SER A 106 -27.19 9.34 9.80
C SER A 106 -26.42 10.33 10.65
N SER A 107 -25.44 10.99 10.04
CA SER A 107 -24.67 12.06 10.70
C SER A 107 -25.55 13.21 11.23
N ALA A 108 -26.74 13.44 10.65
CA ALA A 108 -27.68 14.44 11.14
C ALA A 108 -28.30 14.05 12.49
N VAL A 109 -28.62 12.76 12.67
CA VAL A 109 -29.11 12.19 13.93
C VAL A 109 -27.99 12.19 14.97
N ALA A 110 -26.81 11.66 14.63
CA ALA A 110 -25.65 11.63 15.52
C ALA A 110 -25.26 13.03 16.04
N LYS A 111 -25.24 14.04 15.17
CA LYS A 111 -25.02 15.45 15.56
C LYS A 111 -26.09 15.99 16.51
N ARG A 112 -27.36 15.63 16.31
CA ARG A 112 -28.47 16.03 17.20
C ARG A 112 -28.36 15.34 18.56
N ALA A 113 -27.95 14.07 18.59
CA ALA A 113 -27.74 13.28 19.79
C ALA A 113 -26.57 13.80 20.63
N LEU A 114 -25.44 14.13 19.99
CA LEU A 114 -24.29 14.75 20.66
C LEU A 114 -24.65 16.05 21.40
N ARG A 115 -25.51 16.89 20.80
CA ARG A 115 -26.02 18.12 21.44
C ARG A 115 -26.89 17.81 22.66
N ALA A 116 -27.81 16.84 22.51
CA ALA A 116 -28.69 16.41 23.58
C ALA A 116 -27.90 15.84 24.78
N SER A 117 -26.86 15.03 24.51
CA SER A 117 -26.00 14.43 25.53
C SER A 117 -25.40 15.43 26.50
N GLY A 118 -24.98 16.62 26.02
CA GLY A 118 -24.41 17.66 26.88
C GLY A 118 -25.44 18.23 27.87
N ARG A 119 -26.68 18.42 27.41
CA ARG A 119 -27.78 18.91 28.28
C ARG A 119 -28.22 17.83 29.27
N ILE A 120 -28.34 16.58 28.83
CA ILE A 120 -28.68 15.44 29.68
C ILE A 120 -27.62 15.22 30.77
N LEU A 121 -26.33 15.30 30.43
CA LEU A 121 -25.26 15.18 31.41
C LEU A 121 -25.37 16.24 32.52
N ARG A 122 -25.66 17.50 32.15
CA ARG A 122 -25.88 18.59 33.11
C ARG A 122 -27.11 18.32 33.99
N ALA A 123 -28.23 17.94 33.38
CA ALA A 123 -29.48 17.67 34.09
C ALA A 123 -29.32 16.50 35.08
N ALA A 124 -28.66 15.41 34.66
CA ALA A 124 -28.39 14.26 35.51
C ALA A 124 -27.49 14.62 36.70
N LEU A 125 -26.41 15.39 36.47
CA LEU A 125 -25.53 15.83 37.56
C LEU A 125 -26.26 16.74 38.56
N LYS A 126 -27.06 17.69 38.08
CA LYS A 126 -27.92 18.53 38.93
C LYS A 126 -28.86 17.66 39.77
N TRP A 127 -29.58 16.75 39.13
CA TRP A 127 -30.53 15.83 39.79
C TRP A 127 -29.85 14.98 40.88
N ILE A 128 -28.78 14.28 40.53
CA ILE A 128 -28.02 13.42 41.46
C ILE A 128 -27.43 14.25 42.61
N SER A 129 -26.94 15.47 42.33
CA SER A 129 -26.35 16.35 43.34
C SER A 129 -27.37 16.90 44.35
N SER A 130 -28.63 17.02 43.94
CA SER A 130 -29.74 17.51 44.78
C SER A 130 -30.40 16.42 45.63
N ALA A 131 -30.12 15.15 45.34
CA ALA A 131 -30.74 14.02 46.03
C ALA A 131 -30.17 13.81 47.45
N THR A 132 -31.05 13.63 48.43
CA THR A 132 -30.67 13.32 49.82
C THR A 132 -30.02 11.94 49.95
N THR A 133 -30.47 10.99 49.14
CA THR A 133 -29.97 9.60 49.08
C THR A 133 -29.87 9.17 47.63
N VAL A 134 -28.76 8.52 47.26
CA VAL A 134 -28.55 7.98 45.91
C VAL A 134 -29.38 6.70 45.75
N THR A 135 -30.27 6.67 44.75
CA THR A 135 -31.08 5.48 44.41
C THR A 135 -30.34 4.58 43.40
N ALA A 136 -30.75 3.32 43.28
CA ALA A 136 -30.18 2.40 42.28
C ALA A 136 -30.34 2.92 40.83
N GLU A 137 -31.47 3.58 40.53
CA GLU A 137 -31.72 4.18 39.22
C GLU A 137 -30.76 5.33 38.91
N MET A 138 -30.41 6.15 39.92
CA MET A 138 -29.39 7.20 39.77
C MET A 138 -28.00 6.61 39.49
N GLU A 139 -27.65 5.49 40.12
CA GLU A 139 -26.39 4.78 39.83
C GLU A 139 -26.35 4.24 38.40
N VAL A 140 -27.45 3.63 37.95
CA VAL A 140 -27.59 3.13 36.57
C VAL A 140 -27.45 4.28 35.56
N ALA A 141 -28.19 5.38 35.76
CA ALA A 141 -28.09 6.56 34.90
C ALA A 141 -26.66 7.11 34.85
N TRP A 142 -25.98 7.23 36.00
CA TRP A 142 -24.62 7.75 36.06
C TRP A 142 -23.59 6.84 35.37
N ASN A 143 -23.72 5.52 35.52
CA ASN A 143 -22.86 4.55 34.85
C ASN A 143 -23.05 4.61 33.32
N GLN A 144 -24.29 4.66 32.85
CA GLN A 144 -24.59 4.79 31.42
C GLN A 144 -24.11 6.14 30.85
N LEU A 145 -24.26 7.24 31.59
CA LEU A 145 -23.74 8.55 31.19
C LEU A 145 -22.22 8.59 31.17
N SER A 146 -21.55 7.87 32.08
CA SER A 146 -20.09 7.72 32.05
C SER A 146 -19.64 6.96 30.80
N ALA A 147 -20.36 5.92 30.39
CA ALA A 147 -20.11 5.22 29.13
C ALA A 147 -20.34 6.14 27.92
N LEU A 148 -21.43 6.93 27.92
CA LEU A 148 -21.74 7.92 26.89
C LEU A 148 -20.62 8.98 26.76
N LYS A 149 -20.10 9.49 27.89
CA LYS A 149 -18.96 10.42 27.88
C LYS A 149 -17.75 9.82 27.18
N ILE A 150 -17.36 8.59 27.54
CA ILE A 150 -16.21 7.90 26.94
C ILE A 150 -16.40 7.72 25.43
N GLN A 151 -17.59 7.29 25.00
CA GLN A 151 -17.91 7.15 23.58
C GLN A 151 -17.78 8.48 22.83
N ILE A 152 -18.33 9.58 23.37
CA ILE A 152 -18.26 10.90 22.72
C ILE A 152 -16.83 11.45 22.71
N ILE A 153 -16.03 11.22 23.76
CA ILE A 153 -14.61 11.60 23.80
C ILE A 153 -13.86 10.98 22.61
N ASN A 154 -14.12 9.70 22.31
CA ASN A 154 -13.49 9.00 21.18
C ASN A 154 -13.99 9.51 19.80
N MET A 155 -15.14 10.19 19.75
CA MET A 155 -15.66 10.75 18.49
C MET A 155 -14.97 12.04 18.06
N ILE A 156 -14.04 12.59 18.85
CA ILE A 156 -13.19 13.69 18.42
C ILE A 156 -12.31 13.31 17.21
N ASP A 157 -12.04 12.01 17.03
CA ASP A 157 -11.30 11.43 15.92
C ASP A 157 -12.20 10.84 14.82
N SER A 158 -13.52 11.13 14.83
CA SER A 158 -14.46 10.66 13.81
C SER A 158 -14.10 11.20 12.42
N ASP A 159 -14.33 10.42 11.36
CA ASP A 159 -14.10 10.84 9.97
C ASP A 159 -15.04 11.98 9.53
N ASN A 160 -16.22 12.12 10.17
CA ASN A 160 -17.18 13.15 9.83
C ASN A 160 -16.85 14.49 10.52
N ASP A 161 -16.57 15.52 9.72
CA ASP A 161 -16.15 16.84 10.22
C ASP A 161 -17.18 17.48 11.17
N GLY A 162 -18.47 17.34 10.85
CA GLY A 162 -19.54 17.91 11.66
C GLY A 162 -19.77 17.18 12.98
N ILE A 163 -19.46 15.88 13.04
CA ILE A 163 -19.47 15.10 14.29
C ILE A 163 -18.36 15.59 15.21
N ARG A 164 -17.13 15.73 14.70
CA ARG A 164 -16.01 16.29 15.46
C ARG A 164 -16.34 17.67 16.04
N THR A 165 -17.03 18.53 15.27
CA THR A 165 -17.48 19.85 15.73
C THR A 165 -18.41 19.75 16.94
N GLN A 166 -19.37 18.82 16.92
CA GLN A 166 -20.28 18.62 18.04
C GLN A 166 -19.59 17.95 19.24
N ALA A 167 -18.65 17.02 19.00
CA ALA A 167 -17.84 16.41 20.05
C ALA A 167 -17.04 17.49 20.80
N VAL A 168 -16.36 18.40 20.10
CA VAL A 168 -15.65 19.54 20.72
C VAL A 168 -16.57 20.37 21.62
N LYS A 169 -17.81 20.65 21.18
CA LYS A 169 -18.78 21.39 22.01
C LYS A 169 -19.29 20.60 23.21
N PHE A 170 -19.42 19.29 23.10
CA PHE A 170 -19.73 18.44 24.24
C PHE A 170 -18.58 18.48 25.27
N LEU A 171 -17.33 18.31 24.82
CA LEU A 171 -16.14 18.34 25.67
C LEU A 171 -15.95 19.70 26.36
N GLU A 172 -16.23 20.81 25.66
CA GLU A 172 -16.30 22.14 26.26
C GLU A 172 -17.27 22.16 27.46
N GLY A 173 -18.47 21.60 27.30
CA GLY A 173 -19.46 21.50 28.37
C GLY A 173 -19.01 20.62 29.54
N VAL A 174 -18.33 19.51 29.26
CA VAL A 174 -17.76 18.59 30.26
C VAL A 174 -16.76 19.34 31.14
N VAL A 175 -15.78 20.03 30.53
CA VAL A 175 -14.79 20.81 31.28
C VAL A 175 -15.46 21.89 32.14
N LEU A 176 -16.43 22.62 31.60
CA LEU A 176 -17.12 23.68 32.33
C LEU A 176 -17.90 23.14 33.55
N ILE A 177 -18.60 22.01 33.41
CA ILE A 177 -19.40 21.40 34.48
C ILE A 177 -18.52 20.75 35.55
N GLN A 178 -17.39 20.18 35.16
CA GLN A 178 -16.51 19.40 36.02
C GLN A 178 -15.27 20.18 36.52
N THR A 179 -15.33 21.51 36.55
CA THR A 179 -14.28 22.36 37.15
C THR A 179 -14.85 23.48 38.02
N TYR A 180 -14.02 24.07 38.86
CA TYR A 180 -14.43 25.17 39.76
C TYR A 180 -14.50 26.51 39.01
N PRO A 181 -15.55 27.31 39.22
CA PRO A 181 -15.63 28.66 38.68
C PRO A 181 -14.65 29.59 39.41
N ASP A 182 -14.37 30.74 38.80
CA ASP A 182 -13.65 31.81 39.50
C ASP A 182 -14.57 32.44 40.57
N PRO A 183 -14.14 32.56 41.83
CA PRO A 183 -14.96 33.13 42.92
C PRO A 183 -15.43 34.56 42.68
N ASP A 184 -14.79 35.30 41.76
CA ASP A 184 -15.09 36.70 41.49
C ASP A 184 -15.99 36.92 40.26
N ILE A 185 -16.34 35.86 39.53
CA ILE A 185 -17.29 35.95 38.40
C ILE A 185 -18.72 35.80 38.93
N PRO A 186 -19.66 36.71 38.61
CA PRO A 186 -21.05 36.56 39.01
C PRO A 186 -21.63 35.24 38.49
N LYS A 187 -22.14 34.39 39.39
CA LYS A 187 -22.82 33.15 39.01
C LYS A 187 -23.99 33.46 38.09
N LYS A 188 -23.96 32.93 36.87
CA LYS A 188 -25.13 32.98 35.98
C LYS A 188 -26.20 32.06 36.54
N PRO A 189 -27.50 32.38 36.37
CA PRO A 189 -28.60 31.63 36.97
C PRO A 189 -28.69 30.15 36.55
N ASP A 190 -28.04 29.75 35.44
CA ASP A 190 -28.03 28.37 34.95
C ASP A 190 -26.62 27.71 34.95
N ASP A 191 -25.65 28.36 35.61
CA ASP A 191 -24.30 27.81 35.75
C ASP A 191 -24.28 26.66 36.77
N PHE A 192 -23.52 25.61 36.47
CA PHE A 192 -23.38 24.42 37.32
C PHE A 192 -21.93 23.94 37.24
N SER A 193 -21.37 23.62 38.39
CA SER A 193 -19.93 23.40 38.57
C SER A 193 -19.64 22.36 39.67
N LEU A 194 -18.35 22.08 39.91
CA LEU A 194 -17.95 21.20 41.03
C LEU A 194 -18.33 21.73 42.41
N GLU A 195 -18.54 23.05 42.58
CA GLU A 195 -18.98 23.61 43.86
C GLU A 195 -20.36 23.10 44.28
N ASP A 196 -21.21 22.85 43.29
CA ASP A 196 -22.61 22.49 43.47
C ASP A 196 -22.80 20.99 43.78
N ILE A 197 -21.75 20.18 43.67
CA ILE A 197 -21.78 18.72 43.91
C ILE A 197 -21.43 18.43 45.38
N PRO A 198 -22.28 17.83 46.23
CA PRO A 198 -21.93 17.57 47.63
C PRO A 198 -20.68 16.69 47.82
N LEU A 199 -19.85 16.98 48.82
CA LEU A 199 -18.67 16.15 49.14
C LEU A 199 -19.03 14.73 49.61
N THR A 200 -20.26 14.53 50.07
CA THR A 200 -20.82 13.24 50.49
C THR A 200 -21.19 12.33 49.32
N LEU A 201 -21.29 12.87 48.10
CA LEU A 201 -21.70 12.11 46.92
C LEU A 201 -20.58 11.19 46.43
N LYS A 202 -20.73 9.88 46.65
CA LYS A 202 -19.71 8.87 46.32
C LYS A 202 -19.69 8.47 44.83
N ILE A 203 -20.83 8.53 44.14
CA ILE A 203 -20.94 8.07 42.74
C ILE A 203 -20.26 9.03 41.75
N ALA A 204 -20.30 10.33 42.03
CA ALA A 204 -19.68 11.39 41.22
C ALA A 204 -18.74 12.25 42.10
N ARG A 205 -17.57 11.69 42.46
CA ARG A 205 -16.60 12.34 43.35
C ARG A 205 -15.95 13.55 42.66
N ARG A 206 -16.01 14.73 43.29
CA ARG A 206 -15.42 15.99 42.76
C ARG A 206 -14.01 15.82 42.20
N ARG A 207 -13.10 15.20 42.96
CA ARG A 207 -11.71 14.96 42.54
C ARG A 207 -11.61 14.14 41.25
N LYS A 208 -12.41 13.09 41.11
CA LYS A 208 -12.39 12.25 39.91
C LYS A 208 -12.95 13.00 38.69
N LEU A 209 -14.00 13.80 38.89
CA LEU A 209 -14.57 14.64 37.84
C LEU A 209 -13.58 15.73 37.40
N GLU A 210 -12.84 16.31 38.35
CA GLU A 210 -11.80 17.31 38.08
C GLU A 210 -10.61 16.72 37.32
N GLU A 211 -10.14 15.53 37.72
CA GLU A 211 -9.10 14.78 36.98
C GLU A 211 -9.57 14.51 35.54
N GLU A 212 -10.79 14.00 35.35
CA GLU A 212 -11.39 13.78 34.02
C GLU A 212 -11.48 15.07 33.19
N ALA A 213 -11.86 16.19 33.80
CA ALA A 213 -11.95 17.48 33.11
C ALA A 213 -10.59 17.99 32.63
N ASN A 214 -9.53 17.79 33.43
CA ASN A 214 -8.17 18.15 33.04
C ASN A 214 -7.70 17.30 31.84
N ASP A 215 -7.97 15.99 31.86
CA ASP A 215 -7.65 15.10 30.73
C ASP A 215 -8.39 15.54 29.44
N VAL A 216 -9.68 15.90 29.56
CA VAL A 216 -10.47 16.42 28.44
C VAL A 216 -9.93 17.77 27.94
N MET A 217 -9.47 18.64 28.84
CA MET A 217 -8.85 19.91 28.47
C MET A 217 -7.54 19.70 27.69
N ASP A 218 -6.69 18.77 28.14
CA ASP A 218 -5.45 18.41 27.44
C ASP A 218 -5.74 17.82 26.06
N LEU A 219 -6.80 17.01 25.94
CA LEU A 219 -7.27 16.49 24.65
C LEU A 219 -7.72 17.61 23.71
N LEU A 220 -8.46 18.61 24.19
CA LEU A 220 -8.87 19.78 23.39
C LEU A 220 -7.65 20.60 22.93
N ILE A 221 -6.66 20.82 23.79
CA ILE A 221 -5.42 21.53 23.43
C ILE A 221 -4.64 20.73 22.38
N LYS A 222 -4.55 19.40 22.53
CA LYS A 222 -3.91 18.52 21.55
C LYS A 222 -4.63 18.54 20.20
N PHE A 223 -5.95 18.48 20.20
CA PHE A 223 -6.77 18.54 18.99
C PHE A 223 -6.61 19.88 18.25
N HIS A 224 -6.57 21.00 18.99
CA HIS A 224 -6.32 22.34 18.44
C HIS A 224 -4.95 22.45 17.75
N GLY A 225 -3.93 21.73 18.23
CA GLY A 225 -2.58 21.72 17.66
C GLY A 225 -2.32 20.62 16.61
N SER A 226 -3.35 19.89 16.16
CA SER A 226 -3.17 18.79 15.21
C SER A 226 -2.86 19.30 13.79
N PRO A 227 -1.92 18.69 13.04
CA PRO A 227 -1.54 19.13 11.70
C PRO A 227 -2.61 18.88 10.62
N HIS A 228 -3.63 18.07 10.92
CA HIS A 228 -4.68 17.68 9.97
C HIS A 228 -6.09 18.16 10.39
N VAL A 229 -6.19 19.03 11.39
CA VAL A 229 -7.47 19.59 11.82
C VAL A 229 -8.08 20.46 10.72
N SER A 230 -9.40 20.33 10.49
CA SER A 230 -10.09 21.17 9.51
C SER A 230 -10.26 22.61 10.02
N SER A 231 -10.43 23.56 9.10
CA SER A 231 -10.64 24.98 9.46
C SER A 231 -11.84 25.21 10.39
N VAL A 232 -12.97 24.53 10.15
CA VAL A 232 -14.19 24.66 10.96
C VAL A 232 -13.98 24.11 12.36
N ASN A 233 -13.35 22.94 12.48
CA ASN A 233 -13.08 22.32 13.77
C ASN A 233 -12.01 23.09 14.57
N LEU A 234 -10.99 23.62 13.90
CA LEU A 234 -9.97 24.47 14.51
C LEU A 234 -10.58 25.76 15.08
N MET A 235 -11.39 26.47 14.30
CA MET A 235 -12.07 27.69 14.75
C MET A 235 -13.07 27.39 15.89
N THR A 236 -13.79 26.26 15.81
CA THR A 236 -14.72 25.83 16.87
C THR A 236 -13.97 25.54 18.17
N CYS A 237 -12.88 24.77 18.09
CA CYS A 237 -12.04 24.41 19.23
C CYS A 237 -11.37 25.65 19.83
N MET A 238 -10.85 26.56 19.00
CA MET A 238 -10.31 27.85 19.42
C MET A 238 -11.34 28.67 20.21
N GLY A 239 -12.58 28.75 19.72
CA GLY A 239 -13.68 29.39 20.43
C GLY A 239 -14.02 28.70 21.76
N SER A 240 -13.98 27.37 21.78
CA SER A 240 -14.21 26.56 22.99
C SER A 240 -13.13 26.77 24.05
N LEU A 241 -11.85 26.71 23.67
CA LEU A 241 -10.73 26.99 24.56
C LEU A 241 -10.81 28.41 25.15
N ALA A 242 -11.17 29.40 24.33
CA ALA A 242 -11.33 30.77 24.79
C ALA A 242 -12.50 30.94 25.76
N LEU A 243 -13.61 30.24 25.55
CA LEU A 243 -14.74 30.24 26.50
C LEU A 243 -14.34 29.58 27.82
N ILE A 244 -13.66 28.43 27.77
CA ILE A 244 -13.15 27.73 28.95
C ILE A 244 -12.21 28.66 29.72
N ALA A 245 -11.22 29.29 29.07
CA ALA A 245 -10.28 30.19 29.74
C ALA A 245 -10.96 31.39 30.41
N LYS A 246 -12.00 31.97 29.79
CA LYS A 246 -12.76 33.08 30.38
C LYS A 246 -13.60 32.64 31.58
N THR A 247 -14.17 31.45 31.53
CA THR A 247 -15.10 30.98 32.57
C THR A 247 -14.37 30.20 33.68
N ARG A 248 -13.18 29.67 33.37
CA ARG A 248 -12.31 28.84 34.22
C ARG A 248 -10.85 29.32 34.06
N PRO A 249 -10.47 30.45 34.70
CA PRO A 249 -9.18 31.10 34.47
C PRO A 249 -7.94 30.28 34.81
N GLN A 250 -8.07 29.19 35.58
CA GLN A 250 -7.01 28.21 35.81
C GLN A 250 -6.40 27.66 34.51
N PHE A 251 -7.18 27.62 33.42
CA PHE A 251 -6.73 27.16 32.10
C PHE A 251 -6.17 28.27 31.20
N MET A 252 -6.24 29.53 31.62
CA MET A 252 -5.78 30.68 30.84
C MET A 252 -4.33 30.54 30.33
N PRO A 253 -3.34 30.10 31.14
CA PRO A 253 -1.96 29.96 30.68
C PRO A 253 -1.83 28.93 29.55
N GLY A 254 -2.49 27.77 29.69
CA GLY A 254 -2.47 26.70 28.69
C GLY A 254 -3.12 27.11 27.38
N VAL A 255 -4.25 27.83 27.45
CA VAL A 255 -4.95 28.33 26.26
C VAL A 255 -4.12 29.37 25.51
N ILE A 256 -3.52 30.34 26.21
CA ILE A 256 -2.67 31.36 25.57
C ILE A 256 -1.46 30.72 24.89
N GLN A 257 -0.84 29.72 25.54
CA GLN A 257 0.25 28.97 24.93
C GLN A 257 -0.21 28.19 23.68
N ALA A 258 -1.40 27.58 23.70
CA ALA A 258 -1.95 26.87 22.54
C ALA A 258 -2.22 27.82 21.36
N LEU A 259 -2.80 29.00 21.61
CA LEU A 259 -3.01 30.04 20.62
C LEU A 259 -1.68 30.57 20.05
N GLN A 260 -0.65 30.69 20.89
CA GLN A 260 0.69 31.07 20.46
C GLN A 260 1.33 30.08 19.51
N ARG A 261 1.24 28.78 19.82
CA ARG A 261 1.78 27.73 18.96
C ARG A 261 1.10 27.74 17.60
N LEU A 262 -0.23 27.85 17.58
CA LEU A 262 -0.98 27.89 16.32
C LEU A 262 -0.57 29.06 15.42
N GLN A 263 -0.24 30.22 15.99
CA GLN A 263 0.21 31.36 15.19
C GLN A 263 1.54 31.10 14.46
N HIS A 264 2.44 30.34 15.09
CA HIS A 264 3.74 30.00 14.52
C HIS A 264 3.70 28.76 13.61
N ASP A 265 2.76 27.86 13.84
CA ASP A 265 2.65 26.57 13.17
C ASP A 265 1.18 26.31 12.79
N LEU A 266 0.77 26.93 11.69
CA LEU A 266 -0.58 26.75 11.13
C LEU A 266 -0.64 25.40 10.39
N PRO A 267 -1.73 24.62 10.52
CA PRO A 267 -1.85 23.33 9.84
C PRO A 267 -1.65 23.47 8.32
N PRO A 268 -0.74 22.68 7.70
CA PRO A 268 -0.39 22.81 6.29
C PRO A 268 -1.51 22.36 5.34
N THR A 269 -2.57 21.73 5.86
CA THR A 269 -3.73 21.26 5.11
C THR A 269 -4.74 22.38 4.79
N LEU A 270 -4.57 23.58 5.35
CA LEU A 270 -5.48 24.70 5.16
C LEU A 270 -5.15 25.46 3.88
N SER A 271 -6.16 25.75 3.07
CA SER A 271 -6.03 26.67 1.93
C SER A 271 -5.82 28.12 2.39
N ASP A 272 -5.28 28.98 1.52
CA ASP A 272 -5.01 30.40 1.86
C ASP A 272 -6.25 31.15 2.37
N SER A 273 -7.42 30.86 1.79
CA SER A 273 -8.70 31.43 2.23
C SER A 273 -9.10 30.98 3.65
N GLN A 274 -8.79 29.72 3.99
CA GLN A 274 -9.02 29.14 5.31
C GLN A 274 -8.01 29.65 6.33
N VAL A 275 -6.73 29.78 5.95
CA VAL A 275 -5.68 30.39 6.77
C VAL A 275 -6.08 31.81 7.15
N THR A 276 -6.53 32.61 6.17
CA THR A 276 -7.02 33.98 6.43
C THR A 276 -8.19 33.99 7.41
N SER A 277 -9.13 33.05 7.26
CA SER A 277 -10.29 32.91 8.15
C SER A 277 -9.87 32.53 9.58
N VAL A 278 -8.95 31.57 9.73
CA VAL A 278 -8.39 31.13 11.01
C VAL A 278 -7.60 32.24 11.68
N GLN A 279 -6.76 32.98 10.95
CA GLN A 279 -6.01 34.12 11.48
C GLN A 279 -6.93 35.25 11.93
N LYS A 280 -8.01 35.54 11.18
CA LYS A 280 -9.04 36.51 11.58
C LYS A 280 -9.74 36.06 12.87
N GLN A 281 -10.11 34.78 12.96
CA GLN A 281 -10.72 34.22 14.17
C GLN A 281 -9.76 34.23 15.37
N LEU A 282 -8.47 33.96 15.15
CA LEU A 282 -7.42 34.02 16.16
C LEU A 282 -7.24 35.45 16.69
N LYS A 283 -7.18 36.46 15.80
CA LYS A 283 -7.14 37.88 16.16
C LYS A 283 -8.34 38.27 17.03
N LEU A 284 -9.56 37.90 16.62
CA LEU A 284 -10.78 38.18 17.38
C LEU A 284 -10.78 37.50 18.75
N THR A 285 -10.31 36.25 18.81
CA THR A 285 -10.24 35.47 20.04
C THR A 285 -9.25 36.07 21.04
N LEU A 286 -8.05 36.45 20.58
CA LEU A 286 -7.02 37.12 21.39
C LEU A 286 -7.49 38.49 21.90
N LEU A 287 -8.13 39.31 21.05
CA LEU A 287 -8.75 40.57 21.50
C LEU A 287 -9.81 40.34 22.58
N GLY A 288 -10.60 39.27 22.44
CA GLY A 288 -11.61 38.90 23.42
C GLY A 288 -11.03 38.38 24.74
N LEU A 289 -9.89 37.70 24.71
CA LEU A 289 -9.18 37.22 25.90
C LEU A 289 -8.43 38.34 26.62
N MET A 290 -7.83 39.28 25.88
CA MET A 290 -7.06 40.40 26.44
C MET A 290 -7.89 41.33 27.35
N LYS A 291 -9.21 41.40 27.11
CA LYS A 291 -10.16 42.15 27.93
C LYS A 291 -10.43 41.49 29.28
N HIS A 292 -10.05 40.23 29.48
CA HIS A 292 -10.37 39.48 30.68
C HIS A 292 -9.38 39.82 31.81
N PRO A 293 -9.83 40.04 33.06
CA PRO A 293 -8.92 40.37 34.16
C PRO A 293 -7.81 39.32 34.38
N ALA A 294 -8.13 38.04 34.22
CA ALA A 294 -7.14 36.97 34.38
C ALA A 294 -6.06 36.91 33.28
N SER A 295 -6.20 37.68 32.18
CA SER A 295 -5.17 37.73 31.14
C SER A 295 -4.05 38.74 31.41
N ILE A 296 -4.13 39.54 32.49
CA ILE A 296 -3.22 40.67 32.79
C ILE A 296 -1.73 40.26 32.71
N GLU A 297 -1.37 39.09 33.24
CA GLU A 297 0.00 38.57 33.20
C GLU A 297 0.52 38.28 31.79
N PHE A 298 -0.40 38.06 30.84
CA PHE A 298 -0.12 37.68 29.47
C PHE A 298 -0.37 38.80 28.46
N VAL A 299 -0.81 39.98 28.90
CA VAL A 299 -1.20 41.08 28.01
C VAL A 299 -0.06 41.51 27.09
N SER A 300 1.19 41.51 27.56
CA SER A 300 2.35 41.82 26.71
C SER A 300 2.56 40.80 25.59
N ILE A 301 2.34 39.51 25.89
CA ILE A 301 2.42 38.40 24.93
C ILE A 301 1.28 38.51 23.92
N ILE A 302 0.05 38.68 24.40
CA ILE A 302 -1.15 38.82 23.55
C ILE A 302 -1.04 40.05 22.65
N ALA A 303 -0.57 41.19 23.18
CA ALA A 303 -0.38 42.42 22.38
C ALA A 303 0.64 42.20 21.25
N LYS A 304 1.78 41.55 21.54
CA LYS A 304 2.77 41.21 20.50
C LYS A 304 2.18 40.33 19.39
N GLN A 305 1.39 39.32 19.77
CA GLN A 305 0.72 38.44 18.82
C GLN A 305 -0.31 39.17 17.97
N LEU A 306 -1.11 40.04 18.57
CA LEU A 306 -2.09 40.86 17.88
C LEU A 306 -1.43 41.79 16.86
N THR A 307 -0.29 42.41 17.19
CA THR A 307 0.49 43.21 16.23
C THR A 307 0.95 42.37 15.04
N GLN A 308 1.46 41.16 15.29
CA GLN A 308 1.86 40.23 14.22
C GLN A 308 0.69 39.76 13.34
N LEU A 309 -0.54 39.73 13.87
CA LEU A 309 -1.77 39.42 13.13
C LEU A 309 -2.40 40.66 12.46
N GLY A 310 -1.70 41.81 12.44
CA GLY A 310 -2.21 43.04 11.81
C GLY A 310 -3.34 43.72 12.59
N ALA A 311 -3.38 43.60 13.92
CA ALA A 311 -4.24 44.43 14.75
C ALA A 311 -3.75 45.88 14.77
N LYS A 312 -4.66 46.84 14.58
CA LYS A 312 -4.31 48.26 14.67
C LYS A 312 -3.99 48.62 16.11
N GLU A 313 -3.05 49.53 16.34
CA GLU A 313 -2.65 49.96 17.68
C GLU A 313 -3.84 50.47 18.51
N GLN A 314 -4.79 51.17 17.87
CA GLN A 314 -6.05 51.60 18.51
C GLN A 314 -6.96 50.43 18.95
N GLU A 315 -6.95 49.29 18.24
CA GLU A 315 -7.72 48.10 18.61
C GLU A 315 -7.11 47.42 19.84
N ILE A 316 -5.78 47.36 19.89
CA ILE A 316 -5.03 46.80 21.03
C ILE A 316 -5.23 47.68 22.27
N LEU A 317 -5.09 49.01 22.12
CA LEU A 317 -5.26 49.96 23.22
C LEU A 317 -6.69 49.91 23.81
N LYS A 318 -7.72 49.77 22.96
CA LYS A 318 -9.12 49.64 23.40
C LYS A 318 -9.41 48.33 24.14
N ALA A 319 -8.67 47.26 23.84
CA ALA A 319 -8.82 45.97 24.48
C ALA A 319 -7.88 45.78 25.68
N TYR A 320 -6.97 46.73 25.93
CA TYR A 320 -6.03 46.70 27.04
C TYR A 320 -6.78 46.89 28.38
N PRO A 321 -6.47 46.09 29.42
CA PRO A 321 -7.09 46.25 30.74
C PRO A 321 -6.84 47.64 31.33
N LYS A 322 -7.84 48.22 32.01
CA LYS A 322 -7.69 49.56 32.61
C LYS A 322 -6.67 49.51 33.77
N PRO A 323 -5.97 50.63 34.07
CA PRO A 323 -4.98 50.69 35.16
C PRO A 323 -5.54 50.28 36.53
N GLU A 324 -6.82 50.54 36.79
CA GLU A 324 -7.52 50.15 38.01
C GLU A 324 -7.68 48.63 38.14
N ASP A 325 -7.98 47.94 37.04
CA ASP A 325 -8.12 46.47 36.99
C ASP A 325 -6.77 45.78 37.23
N ILE A 326 -5.69 46.35 36.69
CA ILE A 326 -4.30 45.89 36.90
C ILE A 326 -3.91 46.00 38.38
N ARG A 327 -4.26 47.10 39.04
CA ARG A 327 -4.02 47.28 40.49
C ARG A 327 -4.83 46.30 41.33
N ARG A 328 -6.11 46.08 40.99
CA ARG A 328 -6.99 45.13 41.67
C ARG A 328 -6.48 43.69 41.55
N MET A 329 -6.00 43.28 40.38
CA MET A 329 -5.47 41.93 40.16
C MET A 329 -4.13 41.71 40.87
N LYS A 330 -3.21 42.68 40.86
CA LYS A 330 -1.96 42.60 41.63
C LYS A 330 -2.19 42.48 43.13
N LYS A 331 -3.17 43.21 43.66
CA LYS A 331 -3.61 43.09 45.07
C LYS A 331 -4.14 41.68 45.38
N ARG A 332 -4.97 41.10 44.49
CA ARG A 332 -5.48 39.72 44.62
C ARG A 332 -4.38 38.65 44.58
N GLN A 333 -3.39 38.78 43.71
CA GLN A 333 -2.26 37.84 43.66
C GLN A 333 -1.46 37.85 44.96
N GLN A 334 -1.33 39.03 45.57
CA GLN A 334 -0.68 39.22 46.86
C GLN A 334 -1.51 38.61 48.00
N GLU A 335 -2.83 38.75 47.97
CA GLU A 335 -3.77 38.14 48.93
C GLU A 335 -3.89 36.62 48.78
N ALA A 336 -3.90 36.08 47.55
CA ALA A 336 -3.94 34.65 47.26
C ALA A 336 -2.62 33.96 47.65
N ALA A 337 -1.47 34.59 47.37
CA ALA A 337 -0.16 34.15 47.84
C ALA A 337 -0.10 34.15 49.39
N ALA A 338 -0.66 35.18 50.03
CA ALA A 338 -0.78 35.25 51.48
C ALA A 338 -1.70 34.17 52.07
N SER A 339 -2.83 33.84 51.42
CA SER A 339 -3.74 32.77 51.87
C SER A 339 -3.14 31.37 51.68
N SER A 340 -2.39 31.15 50.59
CA SER A 340 -1.69 29.89 50.32
C SER A 340 -0.54 29.68 51.30
N ALA A 341 0.13 30.77 51.71
CA ALA A 341 1.09 30.76 52.81
C ALA A 341 0.41 30.51 54.17
N ALA A 342 -0.72 31.16 54.45
CA ALA A 342 -1.48 30.97 55.69
C ALA A 342 -2.09 29.56 55.83
N LYS A 343 -2.53 28.91 54.74
CA LYS A 343 -3.00 27.51 54.75
C LYS A 343 -1.87 26.50 54.97
N ARG A 344 -0.62 26.83 54.61
CA ARG A 344 0.57 26.05 55.00
C ARG A 344 0.91 26.24 56.48
N VAL A 345 0.73 27.45 57.02
CA VAL A 345 1.00 27.77 58.44
C VAL A 345 -0.09 27.23 59.38
N LYS A 346 -1.37 27.17 58.98
CA LYS A 346 -2.49 26.78 59.86
C LYS A 346 -2.65 25.27 60.10
N ILE A 347 -1.90 24.43 59.38
CA ILE A 347 -1.78 22.98 59.68
C ILE A 347 -0.66 22.72 60.71
N GLU A 348 0.27 23.67 60.90
CA GLU A 348 1.41 23.52 61.82
C GLU A 348 1.22 24.20 63.18
N THR A 349 0.19 25.01 63.38
CA THR A 349 -0.05 25.74 64.65
C THR A 349 -1.38 25.36 65.30
N SER A 350 -1.44 24.14 65.82
CA SER A 350 -2.34 23.76 66.91
C SER A 350 -1.60 22.71 67.73
N LEU A 351 -0.62 23.16 68.52
CA LEU A 351 -0.29 22.65 69.84
C LEU A 351 0.91 23.43 70.40
N VAL A 352 0.59 24.21 71.43
CA VAL A 352 1.43 24.70 72.53
C VAL A 352 2.19 26.02 72.33
N SER A 353 1.79 26.91 73.22
CA SER A 353 2.11 28.30 73.51
C SER A 353 3.37 28.47 74.38
N ASP A 354 3.93 29.68 74.27
CA ASP A 354 4.79 30.46 75.18
C ASP A 354 6.03 29.81 75.80
N GLU A 355 7.20 30.40 75.50
CA GLU A 355 7.86 31.31 76.45
C GLU A 355 8.94 32.17 75.73
N THR A 356 8.91 33.45 76.04
CA THR A 356 9.81 34.54 75.62
C THR A 356 11.16 34.51 76.31
N GLU A 357 12.24 34.86 75.60
CA GLU A 357 13.34 35.66 76.17
C GLU A 357 14.01 36.53 75.10
N ILE A 358 14.35 37.76 75.52
CA ILE A 358 14.79 38.91 74.72
C ILE A 358 16.30 39.14 74.97
N VAL A 359 16.98 39.78 73.99
CA VAL A 359 18.04 40.85 74.11
C VAL A 359 19.38 40.45 73.39
N PRO A 360 20.13 41.35 72.71
CA PRO A 360 19.80 42.39 71.71
C PRO A 360 20.76 42.39 70.48
N SER A 361 20.45 43.26 69.52
CA SER A 361 21.26 43.62 68.34
C SER A 361 22.65 44.21 68.65
N LEU A 362 23.67 43.85 67.84
CA LEU A 362 24.81 44.71 67.51
C LEU A 362 25.25 44.58 66.03
N ILE A 363 24.93 45.64 65.29
CA ILE A 363 25.72 46.37 64.28
C ILE A 363 26.32 45.62 63.07
N SER A 364 25.85 46.12 61.93
CA SER A 364 26.33 46.04 60.56
C SER A 364 27.84 46.22 60.37
N THR A 365 28.44 45.37 59.53
CA THR A 365 29.56 45.77 58.66
C THR A 365 29.26 45.36 57.22
N SER A 366 29.35 46.36 56.36
CA SER A 366 29.06 46.41 54.94
C SER A 366 29.94 45.45 54.11
N LYS A 367 29.32 44.58 53.32
CA LYS A 367 29.95 44.00 52.13
C LYS A 367 29.51 44.80 50.90
N LEU A 368 30.53 45.25 50.18
CA LEU A 368 30.50 46.04 48.96
C LEU A 368 29.50 45.52 47.92
N SER A 369 28.83 46.49 47.30
CA SER A 369 27.84 46.40 46.24
C SER A 369 28.19 45.43 45.11
N GLU A 370 27.32 44.44 44.88
CA GLU A 370 27.26 43.69 43.63
C GLU A 370 26.78 44.60 42.49
N LEU A 371 27.75 45.01 41.66
CA LEU A 371 27.69 45.24 40.21
C LEU A 371 26.38 45.77 39.61
N ILE A 372 26.37 47.10 39.45
CA ILE A 372 25.43 47.98 38.75
C ILE A 372 24.93 47.39 37.41
N GLU A 373 23.60 47.26 37.25
CA GLU A 373 22.96 47.20 35.94
C GLU A 373 23.22 48.52 35.20
N LEU A 374 24.13 48.51 34.21
CA LEU A 374 24.45 49.69 33.40
C LEU A 374 23.21 50.14 32.61
N SER A 375 22.51 51.16 33.10
CA SER A 375 21.39 51.80 32.44
C SER A 375 21.87 52.70 31.28
N GLU A 376 21.00 52.96 30.31
CA GLU A 376 21.26 53.90 29.20
C GLU A 376 21.70 55.29 29.71
N SER A 377 21.12 55.72 30.84
CA SER A 377 21.51 56.96 31.53
C SER A 377 22.95 56.93 32.05
N PHE A 378 23.42 55.81 32.58
CA PHE A 378 24.78 55.67 33.10
C PHE A 378 25.84 55.81 32.00
N ILE A 379 25.58 55.21 30.83
CA ILE A 379 26.50 55.30 29.69
C ILE A 379 26.49 56.71 29.11
N ALA A 380 25.32 57.34 28.97
CA ALA A 380 25.21 58.70 28.44
C ALA A 380 25.90 59.76 29.31
N GLU A 381 25.91 59.61 30.64
CA GLU A 381 26.56 60.54 31.57
C GLU A 381 28.10 60.43 31.57
N ARG A 382 28.65 59.28 31.17
CA ARG A 382 30.10 58.99 31.21
C ARG A 382 30.76 58.93 29.84
N LEU A 383 30.00 58.88 28.75
CA LEU A 383 30.52 58.91 27.38
C LEU A 383 30.99 60.33 27.03
N SER A 384 32.24 60.65 27.37
CA SER A 384 32.93 61.86 26.91
C SER A 384 33.51 61.66 25.51
N VAL A 385 33.88 62.75 24.84
CA VAL A 385 34.52 62.70 23.51
C VAL A 385 35.85 61.94 23.57
N GLU A 386 36.63 62.12 24.64
CA GLU A 386 37.89 61.40 24.87
C GLU A 386 37.67 59.90 25.00
N ILE A 387 36.73 59.48 25.86
CA ILE A 387 36.40 58.06 26.05
C ILE A 387 35.85 57.43 24.78
N ALA A 388 35.02 58.17 24.02
CA ALA A 388 34.52 57.69 22.73
C ALA A 388 35.66 57.53 21.71
N THR A 389 36.66 58.42 21.72
CA THR A 389 37.81 58.36 20.81
C THR A 389 38.70 57.18 21.16
N ASP A 390 39.01 56.97 22.44
CA ASP A 390 39.81 55.83 22.90
C ASP A 390 39.11 54.51 22.58
N LEU A 391 37.79 54.42 22.77
CA LEU A 391 37.01 53.23 22.44
C LEU A 391 37.06 52.92 20.93
N VAL A 392 37.00 53.95 20.08
CA VAL A 392 37.15 53.79 18.63
C VAL A 392 38.56 53.31 18.29
N MET A 393 39.59 53.93 18.86
CA MET A 393 41.00 53.57 18.63
C MET A 393 41.30 52.12 19.04
N ASP A 394 40.81 51.67 20.20
CA ASP A 394 40.96 50.29 20.67
C ASP A 394 40.20 49.30 19.78
N SER A 395 39.07 49.71 19.21
CA SER A 395 38.25 48.86 18.35
C SER A 395 38.72 48.82 16.89
N MET A 396 39.57 49.74 16.44
CA MET A 396 40.04 49.82 15.05
C MET A 396 40.76 48.54 14.59
N ALA A 397 41.46 47.86 15.51
CA ALA A 397 42.12 46.58 15.20
C ALA A 397 41.14 45.44 14.84
N TRP A 398 39.85 45.58 15.17
CA TRP A 398 38.80 44.58 14.97
C TRP A 398 37.85 44.93 13.82
N VAL A 399 38.07 46.08 13.17
CA VAL A 399 37.28 46.50 12.02
C VAL A 399 37.76 45.74 10.79
N PRO A 400 36.88 45.03 10.06
CA PRO A 400 37.26 44.33 8.85
C PRO A 400 37.74 45.29 7.75
N ASP A 401 38.75 44.87 6.97
CA ASP A 401 39.31 45.67 5.86
C ASP A 401 38.29 45.96 4.73
N THR A 402 37.19 45.21 4.67
CA THR A 402 36.12 45.39 3.69
C THR A 402 34.77 45.51 4.39
N MET A 403 33.95 46.47 3.95
CA MET A 403 32.64 46.75 4.55
C MET A 403 31.73 45.51 4.45
N THR A 404 31.23 45.04 5.59
CA THR A 404 30.36 43.85 5.62
C THR A 404 28.94 44.18 5.14
N ALA A 405 28.32 43.22 4.45
CA ALA A 405 26.96 43.37 3.91
C ALA A 405 25.89 43.60 5.01
N ILE A 406 26.13 43.13 6.24
CA ILE A 406 25.26 43.37 7.39
C ILE A 406 25.34 44.84 7.82
N PHE A 407 26.56 45.39 7.95
CA PHE A 407 26.76 46.79 8.27
C PHE A 407 26.17 47.70 7.19
N GLN A 408 26.37 47.38 5.92
CA GLN A 408 25.82 48.15 4.80
C GLN A 408 24.28 48.20 4.78
N ARG A 409 23.61 47.17 5.33
CA ARG A 409 22.14 47.09 5.39
C ARG A 409 21.55 47.72 6.66
N GLU A 410 22.27 47.67 7.78
CA GLU A 410 21.78 48.11 9.09
C GLU A 410 22.29 49.50 9.52
N TYR A 411 23.35 50.01 8.90
CA TYR A 411 23.89 51.33 9.19
C TYR A 411 22.96 52.43 8.65
N GLN A 412 22.43 53.25 9.57
CA GLN A 412 21.72 54.48 9.25
C GLN A 412 22.52 55.68 9.79
N PRO A 413 23.03 56.59 8.93
CA PRO A 413 23.75 57.76 9.39
C PRO A 413 22.83 58.67 10.20
N THR A 414 23.29 59.07 11.39
CA THR A 414 22.57 60.05 12.21
C THR A 414 22.79 61.45 11.61
N SER A 415 21.70 62.07 11.14
CA SER A 415 21.74 63.36 10.43
C SER A 415 21.77 64.60 11.34
N THR A 416 21.89 64.42 12.65
CA THR A 416 21.90 65.52 13.62
C THR A 416 23.32 65.92 14.00
N THR A 417 23.61 67.22 14.05
CA THR A 417 24.89 67.79 14.53
C THR A 417 24.89 68.06 16.04
N ASP A 418 23.81 67.75 16.77
CA ASP A 418 23.74 67.94 18.22
C ASP A 418 24.44 66.82 18.98
N ILE A 419 25.53 67.18 19.66
CA ILE A 419 26.39 66.26 20.40
C ILE A 419 25.67 65.54 21.55
N ASN A 420 24.64 66.17 22.15
CA ASN A 420 23.88 65.56 23.24
C ASN A 420 22.94 64.46 22.73
N ILE A 421 22.32 64.70 21.57
CA ILE A 421 21.45 63.70 20.91
C ILE A 421 22.29 62.55 20.37
N GLN A 422 23.45 62.83 19.79
CA GLN A 422 24.41 61.81 19.37
C GLN A 422 24.87 60.95 20.55
N ARG A 423 25.26 61.58 21.68
CA ARG A 423 25.68 60.88 22.89
C ARG A 423 24.61 59.97 23.46
N GLN A 424 23.35 60.43 23.51
CA GLN A 424 22.22 59.59 23.95
C GLN A 424 21.96 58.42 22.99
N THR A 425 22.04 58.67 21.67
CA THR A 425 21.83 57.63 20.65
C THR A 425 22.91 56.55 20.74
N ILE A 426 24.18 56.94 20.88
CA ILE A 426 25.30 56.01 21.04
C ILE A 426 25.19 55.23 22.35
N ALA A 427 24.87 55.91 23.46
CA ALA A 427 24.66 55.26 24.76
C ALA A 427 23.54 54.20 24.72
N LYS A 428 22.46 54.48 24.00
CA LYS A 428 21.36 53.54 23.78
C LYS A 428 21.78 52.32 22.95
N LEU A 429 22.53 52.53 21.88
CA LEU A 429 23.05 51.45 21.04
C LEU A 429 24.04 50.57 21.81
N LEU A 430 24.97 51.17 22.57
CA LEU A 430 25.91 50.45 23.43
C LEU A 430 25.20 49.67 24.53
N ALA A 431 24.22 50.28 25.22
CA ALA A 431 23.42 49.57 26.23
C ALA A 431 22.68 48.36 25.63
N THR A 432 22.17 48.50 24.40
CA THR A 432 21.47 47.43 23.69
C THR A 432 22.43 46.31 23.28
N GLN A 433 23.61 46.64 22.74
CA GLN A 433 24.64 45.66 22.39
C GLN A 433 25.22 44.95 23.62
N ILE A 434 25.46 45.66 24.72
CA ILE A 434 25.94 45.06 25.98
C ILE A 434 24.89 44.10 26.55
N LYS A 435 23.60 44.44 26.46
CA LYS A 435 22.50 43.54 26.82
C LYS A 435 22.45 42.31 25.89
N GLN A 436 22.59 42.50 24.58
CA GLN A 436 22.61 41.42 23.60
C GLN A 436 23.83 40.49 23.75
N ALA A 437 25.00 41.02 24.05
CA ALA A 437 26.23 40.26 24.31
C ALA A 437 26.11 39.46 25.62
N LYS A 438 25.48 40.02 26.67
CA LYS A 438 25.14 39.26 27.89
C LYS A 438 24.15 38.12 27.62
N THR A 439 23.22 38.27 26.68
CA THR A 439 22.33 37.16 26.26
C THR A 439 23.02 36.13 25.37
N LYS A 440 23.93 36.54 24.46
CA LYS A 440 24.69 35.63 23.59
C LYS A 440 25.73 34.79 24.34
N LYS A 441 26.34 35.33 25.41
CA LYS A 441 27.25 34.56 26.30
C LYS A 441 26.58 33.41 27.06
N LYS A 442 25.25 33.29 27.03
CA LYS A 442 24.51 32.23 27.74
C LYS A 442 23.86 31.16 26.86
N LYS A 443 23.90 31.26 25.52
CA LYS A 443 23.19 30.26 24.70
C LYS A 443 23.85 29.78 23.40
N ASP A 444 24.61 30.61 22.68
CA ASP A 444 24.99 30.23 21.30
C ASP A 444 26.50 30.04 21.05
N ALA A 445 27.39 30.60 21.88
CA ALA A 445 28.84 30.50 21.61
C ALA A 445 29.43 29.09 21.84
N LYS A 446 28.84 28.26 22.70
CA LYS A 446 29.42 26.96 23.07
C LYS A 446 29.09 25.83 22.08
N ASP A 447 28.00 25.95 21.34
CA ASP A 447 27.58 24.93 20.37
C ASP A 447 28.20 25.17 18.98
N GLU A 448 28.49 26.43 18.58
CA GLU A 448 29.15 26.71 17.29
C GLU A 448 30.66 26.45 17.31
N ASP A 449 31.39 26.89 18.36
CA ASP A 449 32.83 26.63 18.50
C ASP A 449 33.14 25.14 18.56
N ALA A 450 32.30 24.39 19.26
CA ALA A 450 32.59 23.00 19.54
C ALA A 450 32.11 22.07 18.41
N VAL A 451 31.12 22.47 17.59
CA VAL A 451 30.86 21.81 16.30
C VAL A 451 32.03 22.04 15.33
N MET A 452 32.62 23.23 15.33
CA MET A 452 33.81 23.52 14.53
C MET A 452 35.01 22.66 14.98
N GLU A 453 35.18 22.45 16.29
CA GLU A 453 36.23 21.58 16.86
C GLU A 453 36.08 20.10 16.46
N ASP A 454 34.84 19.57 16.39
CA ASP A 454 34.58 18.19 15.98
C ASP A 454 34.80 17.98 14.47
N LEU A 455 34.49 18.98 13.64
CA LEU A 455 34.80 18.94 12.21
C LEU A 455 36.30 19.04 11.92
N VAL A 456 37.06 19.74 12.76
CA VAL A 456 38.54 19.78 12.67
C VAL A 456 39.15 18.45 13.10
N LYS A 457 38.55 17.73 14.06
CA LYS A 457 39.02 16.42 14.52
C LYS A 457 38.64 15.26 13.58
N ASN A 458 37.53 15.36 12.85
CA ASN A 458 37.12 14.37 11.85
C ASN A 458 36.57 15.05 10.58
N PRO A 459 37.41 15.26 9.55
CA PRO A 459 37.02 15.99 8.34
C PRO A 459 36.07 15.23 7.39
N THR A 460 35.73 13.97 7.70
CA THR A 460 34.86 13.11 6.87
C THR A 460 33.37 13.12 7.26
N ILE A 461 33.02 13.71 8.41
CA ILE A 461 31.62 13.80 8.88
C ILE A 461 30.97 15.13 8.48
N SER A 462 29.71 15.07 8.10
CA SER A 462 28.95 16.27 7.72
C SER A 462 28.58 17.12 8.93
N VAL A 463 28.38 18.43 8.73
CA VAL A 463 27.87 19.37 9.77
C VAL A 463 26.54 18.88 10.37
N ALA A 464 25.74 18.15 9.59
CA ALA A 464 24.48 17.56 10.04
C ALA A 464 24.67 16.34 10.95
N GLU A 465 25.70 15.51 10.72
CA GLU A 465 26.05 14.38 11.58
C GLU A 465 26.66 14.82 12.90
N ALA A 466 27.59 15.79 12.88
CA ALA A 466 28.17 16.35 14.10
C ALA A 466 27.10 16.94 15.04
N LYS A 467 26.08 17.61 14.48
CA LYS A 467 24.93 18.12 15.23
C LYS A 467 24.00 17.02 15.76
N ARG A 468 23.89 15.88 15.07
CA ARG A 468 23.05 14.73 15.49
C ARG A 468 23.68 13.93 16.61
N GLU A 469 24.99 13.71 16.56
CA GLU A 469 25.70 12.92 17.57
C GLU A 469 25.73 13.65 18.92
N ARG A 470 25.98 14.96 18.91
CA ARG A 470 25.88 15.80 20.13
C ARG A 470 24.48 15.89 20.70
N LYS A 471 23.44 15.84 19.86
CA LYS A 471 22.05 15.79 20.34
C LYS A 471 21.79 14.49 21.12
N ARG A 472 22.30 13.36 20.63
CA ARG A 472 22.22 12.06 21.33
C ARG A 472 23.00 12.06 22.65
N GLU A 473 24.16 12.71 22.69
CA GLU A 473 24.97 12.83 23.90
C GLU A 473 24.32 13.75 24.96
N LYS A 474 23.73 14.87 24.53
CA LYS A 474 22.95 15.77 25.38
C LYS A 474 21.69 15.12 25.95
N ASP A 475 21.07 14.22 25.21
CA ASP A 475 19.92 13.44 25.68
C ASP A 475 20.34 12.37 26.71
N ARG A 476 21.53 11.76 26.56
CA ARG A 476 22.14 10.86 27.56
C ARG A 476 22.54 11.58 28.85
N GLU A 477 23.05 12.81 28.77
CA GLU A 477 23.37 13.62 29.96
C GLU A 477 22.12 14.04 30.74
N LYS A 478 21.06 14.45 30.05
CA LYS A 478 19.77 14.75 30.68
C LYS A 478 19.16 13.55 31.39
N GLU A 479 19.31 12.35 30.82
CA GLU A 479 18.87 11.11 31.47
C GLU A 479 19.69 10.80 32.74
N LYS A 480 21.00 11.11 32.74
CA LYS A 480 21.89 11.00 33.91
C LYS A 480 21.53 12.01 35.01
N GLU A 481 21.24 13.26 34.66
CA GLU A 481 20.82 14.30 35.60
C GLU A 481 19.44 14.00 36.22
N ALA A 482 18.51 13.47 35.42
CA ALA A 482 17.20 13.01 35.89
C ALA A 482 17.33 11.82 36.87
N ARG A 483 18.24 10.88 36.62
CA ARG A 483 18.54 9.79 37.56
C ARG A 483 19.16 10.29 38.86
N ALA A 484 20.12 11.22 38.81
CA ALA A 484 20.78 11.75 40.00
C ALA A 484 19.83 12.56 40.90
N SER A 485 18.91 13.33 40.30
CA SER A 485 17.89 14.09 41.03
C SER A 485 16.82 13.20 41.65
N LEU A 486 16.46 12.08 41.01
CA LEU A 486 15.60 11.05 41.59
C LEU A 486 16.29 10.31 42.76
N GLU A 487 17.57 9.99 42.66
CA GLU A 487 18.35 9.36 43.73
C GLU A 487 18.50 10.27 44.97
N ALA A 488 18.63 11.58 44.74
CA ALA A 488 18.64 12.59 45.80
C ALA A 488 17.27 12.72 46.49
N HIS A 489 16.19 12.65 45.71
CA HIS A 489 14.81 12.67 46.22
C HIS A 489 14.47 11.40 47.02
N GLU A 490 14.99 10.24 46.60
CA GLU A 490 14.81 8.96 47.29
C GLU A 490 15.58 8.90 48.63
N LYS A 491 16.81 9.44 48.66
CA LYS A 491 17.59 9.63 49.91
C LYS A 491 16.93 10.62 50.88
N SER A 492 16.25 11.64 50.37
CA SER A 492 15.45 12.60 51.16
C SER A 492 14.20 11.94 51.78
N LEU A 493 13.49 11.12 50.99
CA LEU A 493 12.33 10.36 51.48
C LEU A 493 12.71 9.29 52.52
N ALA A 494 13.87 8.64 52.36
CA ALA A 494 14.39 7.67 53.33
C ALA A 494 14.69 8.31 54.70
N LYS A 495 15.21 9.55 54.72
CA LYS A 495 15.43 10.34 55.95
C LYS A 495 14.15 10.86 56.60
N THR A 496 13.06 10.95 55.84
CA THR A 496 11.76 11.44 56.35
C THR A 496 10.93 10.31 56.96
N ARG A 497 11.14 9.05 56.53
CA ARG A 497 10.46 7.85 57.06
C ARG A 497 10.87 7.45 58.48
N THR A 498 11.98 7.95 59.01
CA THR A 498 12.46 7.66 60.38
C THR A 498 11.79 8.49 61.48
N ARG A 499 10.84 9.39 61.15
CA ARG A 499 10.17 10.29 62.11
C ARG A 499 8.71 9.97 62.44
N LEU A 500 8.20 8.79 62.08
CA LEU A 500 6.90 8.30 62.55
C LEU A 500 7.15 7.21 63.61
N LYS A 501 6.65 7.42 64.85
CA LYS A 501 6.67 6.43 65.93
C LYS A 501 5.83 5.21 65.51
N ALA A 502 6.47 4.29 64.79
CA ALA A 502 5.97 2.96 64.51
C ALA A 502 6.23 2.06 65.73
N LEU A 503 5.27 1.19 66.05
CA LEU A 503 5.47 0.05 66.95
C LEU A 503 6.76 -0.68 66.53
N LYS A 504 7.75 -0.71 67.43
CA LYS A 504 9.09 -1.26 67.17
C LYS A 504 9.08 -2.80 67.10
N LEU A 505 8.41 -3.36 66.09
CA LEU A 505 8.41 -4.80 65.78
C LEU A 505 9.83 -5.35 65.53
N SER A 506 10.78 -4.50 65.14
CA SER A 506 12.19 -4.84 64.95
C SER A 506 12.95 -5.12 66.25
N GLU A 507 12.44 -4.70 67.41
CA GLU A 507 13.04 -5.00 68.72
C GLU A 507 12.53 -6.34 69.30
N VAL A 508 11.44 -6.89 68.76
CA VAL A 508 10.78 -8.11 69.26
C VAL A 508 10.89 -9.29 68.27
N THR A 509 11.25 -9.04 67.01
CA THR A 509 11.35 -10.08 65.96
C THR A 509 12.73 -10.11 65.31
N LYS A 510 13.27 -11.32 65.09
CA LYS A 510 14.50 -11.50 64.31
C LYS A 510 14.17 -11.36 62.81
N PRO A 511 14.94 -10.57 62.04
CA PRO A 511 14.73 -10.47 60.60
C PRO A 511 14.99 -11.84 59.95
N LEU A 512 14.02 -12.31 59.14
CA LEU A 512 14.18 -13.54 58.37
C LEU A 512 15.41 -13.44 57.44
N SER A 513 16.15 -14.53 57.28
CA SER A 513 17.26 -14.62 56.32
C SER A 513 16.73 -14.41 54.89
N LYS A 514 17.60 -13.94 54.00
CA LYS A 514 17.24 -13.69 52.59
C LYS A 514 16.70 -14.95 51.91
N GLU A 515 17.32 -16.10 52.16
CA GLU A 515 16.90 -17.41 51.65
C GLU A 515 15.52 -17.82 52.15
N VAL A 516 15.23 -17.64 53.44
CA VAL A 516 13.91 -17.96 54.00
C VAL A 516 12.84 -17.02 53.43
N LYS A 517 13.15 -15.74 53.24
CA LYS A 517 12.23 -14.79 52.59
C LYS A 517 11.94 -15.19 51.14
N GLU A 518 12.95 -15.56 50.36
CA GLU A 518 12.80 -16.01 48.97
C GLU A 518 11.99 -17.31 48.89
N LYS A 519 12.25 -18.27 49.79
CA LYS A 519 11.48 -19.52 49.88
C LYS A 519 10.01 -19.27 50.24
N MET A 520 9.74 -18.44 51.26
CA MET A 520 8.37 -18.09 51.66
C MET A 520 7.63 -17.34 50.55
N LEU A 521 8.32 -16.46 49.83
CA LEU A 521 7.78 -15.74 48.68
C LEU A 521 7.40 -16.71 47.55
N LEU A 522 8.27 -17.64 47.19
CA LEU A 522 7.99 -18.67 46.18
C LEU A 522 6.82 -19.56 46.60
N MET A 523 6.75 -19.97 47.88
CA MET A 523 5.62 -20.73 48.41
C MET A 523 4.29 -19.95 48.30
N ALA A 524 4.32 -18.65 48.54
CA ALA A 524 3.14 -17.79 48.40
C ALA A 524 2.68 -17.69 46.93
N VAL A 525 3.62 -17.47 46.00
CA VAL A 525 3.34 -17.42 44.56
C VAL A 525 2.78 -18.75 44.07
N ASN A 526 3.41 -19.88 44.43
CA ASN A 526 2.91 -21.22 44.07
C ASN A 526 1.51 -21.48 44.61
N ARG A 527 1.19 -21.01 45.83
CA ARG A 527 -0.17 -21.12 46.37
C ARG A 527 -1.19 -20.32 45.53
N ILE A 528 -0.81 -19.14 45.03
CA ILE A 528 -1.67 -18.35 44.13
C ILE A 528 -1.79 -19.04 42.77
N LEU A 529 -0.70 -19.56 42.21
CA LEU A 529 -0.70 -20.31 40.94
C LEU A 529 -1.63 -21.53 41.02
N LEU A 530 -1.57 -22.34 42.09
CA LEU A 530 -2.41 -23.53 42.25
C LEU A 530 -3.88 -23.24 42.56
N SER A 531 -4.24 -21.99 42.88
CA SER A 531 -5.62 -21.59 43.23
C SER A 531 -6.55 -21.34 42.03
N GLU A 532 -6.12 -21.68 40.80
CA GLU A 532 -6.84 -21.43 39.54
C GLU A 532 -8.30 -21.84 39.57
N LYS A 533 -8.60 -23.13 39.84
CA LYS A 533 -9.98 -23.65 39.84
C LYS A 533 -10.83 -22.94 40.89
N THR A 534 -10.30 -22.76 42.10
CA THR A 534 -11.00 -22.08 43.20
C THR A 534 -11.28 -20.61 42.88
N ALA A 535 -10.36 -19.92 42.21
CA ALA A 535 -10.52 -18.53 41.81
C ALA A 535 -11.58 -18.36 40.70
N VAL A 536 -11.69 -19.33 39.78
CA VAL A 536 -12.75 -19.37 38.76
C VAL A 536 -14.11 -19.57 39.44
N PHE A 537 -14.26 -20.58 40.30
CA PHE A 537 -15.52 -20.81 41.04
C PHE A 537 -15.91 -19.62 41.93
N GLY A 538 -14.93 -18.94 42.53
CA GLY A 538 -15.15 -17.78 43.39
C GLY A 538 -15.32 -16.44 42.65
N GLY A 539 -15.28 -16.42 41.31
CA GLY A 539 -15.45 -15.20 40.51
C GLY A 539 -14.29 -14.19 40.61
N VAL A 540 -13.13 -14.59 41.13
CA VAL A 540 -11.95 -13.72 41.35
C VAL A 540 -10.79 -14.03 40.40
N ALA A 541 -11.03 -14.80 39.34
CA ALA A 541 -10.01 -15.21 38.36
C ALA A 541 -9.28 -14.01 37.71
N ALA A 542 -10.00 -12.94 37.37
CA ALA A 542 -9.41 -11.73 36.78
C ALA A 542 -8.44 -11.02 37.75
N ILE A 543 -8.80 -10.98 39.05
CA ILE A 543 -7.96 -10.40 40.10
C ILE A 543 -6.71 -11.25 40.31
N ARG A 544 -6.87 -12.58 40.36
CA ARG A 544 -5.74 -13.52 40.45
C ARG A 544 -4.77 -13.33 39.28
N SER A 545 -5.30 -13.25 38.05
CA SER A 545 -4.49 -13.02 36.85
C SER A 545 -3.68 -11.73 36.98
N LYS A 546 -4.33 -10.61 37.34
CA LYS A 546 -3.67 -9.31 37.54
C LYS A 546 -2.59 -9.37 38.63
N ILE A 547 -2.81 -10.08 39.73
CA ILE A 547 -1.79 -10.27 40.77
C ILE A 547 -0.58 -11.01 40.20
N LEU A 548 -0.81 -12.12 39.50
CA LEU A 548 0.27 -12.94 38.93
C LEU A 548 1.07 -12.18 37.87
N THR A 549 0.41 -11.45 36.97
CA THR A 549 1.10 -10.68 35.91
C THR A 549 1.92 -9.53 36.51
N THR A 550 1.40 -8.85 37.54
CA THR A 550 2.14 -7.79 38.25
C THR A 550 3.34 -8.38 38.99
N LEU A 551 3.17 -9.51 39.68
CA LEU A 551 4.25 -10.19 40.39
C LEU A 551 5.34 -10.64 39.43
N ALA A 552 4.95 -11.26 38.30
CA ALA A 552 5.88 -11.69 37.27
C ALA A 552 6.64 -10.50 36.69
N ALA A 553 5.98 -9.39 36.37
CA ALA A 553 6.64 -8.22 35.78
C ALA A 553 7.59 -7.48 36.74
N THR A 554 7.34 -7.53 38.06
CA THR A 554 8.04 -6.66 39.03
C THR A 554 9.01 -7.36 39.99
N PHE A 555 8.86 -8.66 40.23
CA PHE A 555 9.66 -9.39 41.22
C PHE A 555 10.86 -10.15 40.60
N ASN A 556 11.57 -10.92 41.43
CA ASN A 556 12.82 -11.59 41.10
C ASN A 556 12.70 -12.63 39.95
N PRO A 557 13.83 -13.01 39.31
CA PRO A 557 13.85 -14.01 38.23
C PRO A 557 13.20 -15.35 38.58
N TYR A 558 13.31 -15.80 39.84
CA TYR A 558 12.72 -17.06 40.29
C TYR A 558 11.18 -17.05 40.24
N ILE A 559 10.55 -15.89 40.51
CA ILE A 559 9.10 -15.75 40.34
C ILE A 559 8.74 -15.73 38.85
N LYS A 560 9.51 -15.01 38.02
CA LYS A 560 9.31 -15.00 36.56
C LYS A 560 9.35 -16.43 36.01
N GLU A 561 10.33 -17.21 36.43
CA GLU A 561 10.50 -18.61 36.02
C GLU A 561 9.35 -19.49 36.51
N ALA A 562 8.90 -19.35 37.76
CA ALA A 562 7.77 -20.11 38.29
C ALA A 562 6.45 -19.81 37.55
N VAL A 563 6.18 -18.53 37.25
CA VAL A 563 5.00 -18.12 36.48
C VAL A 563 5.11 -18.60 35.02
N LEU A 564 6.30 -18.50 34.42
CA LEU A 564 6.56 -18.98 33.07
C LEU A 564 6.36 -20.49 32.97
N HIS A 565 6.94 -21.28 33.88
CA HIS A 565 6.76 -22.73 33.93
C HIS A 565 5.28 -23.11 34.03
N TYR A 566 4.55 -22.43 34.93
CA TYR A 566 3.12 -22.65 35.07
C TYR A 566 2.33 -22.33 33.79
N ILE A 567 2.71 -21.29 33.05
CA ILE A 567 2.10 -20.98 31.74
C ILE A 567 2.45 -22.07 30.72
N THR A 568 3.72 -22.47 30.63
CA THR A 568 4.19 -23.43 29.62
C THR A 568 3.69 -24.85 29.85
N ASP A 569 3.37 -25.23 31.10
CA ASP A 569 2.76 -26.52 31.43
C ASP A 569 1.38 -26.73 30.77
N ASP A 570 0.62 -25.66 30.54
CA ASP A 570 -0.67 -25.70 29.86
C ASP A 570 -0.88 -24.41 29.05
N MET A 571 -0.09 -24.28 27.98
CA MET A 571 -0.12 -23.10 27.10
C MET A 571 -1.52 -22.85 26.51
N ARG A 572 -2.31 -23.91 26.30
CA ARG A 572 -3.63 -23.83 25.67
C ARG A 572 -4.62 -23.04 26.52
N ASN A 573 -4.72 -23.39 27.81
CA ASN A 573 -5.69 -22.76 28.71
C ASN A 573 -5.13 -21.50 29.40
N ARG A 574 -3.81 -21.31 29.40
CA ARG A 574 -3.13 -20.24 30.15
C ARG A 574 -2.55 -19.13 29.27
N LEU A 575 -2.81 -19.13 27.96
CA LEU A 575 -2.36 -18.08 27.06
C LEU A 575 -2.86 -16.69 27.48
N ASP A 576 -4.08 -16.57 28.02
CA ASP A 576 -4.64 -15.28 28.48
C ASP A 576 -3.81 -14.69 29.64
N LEU A 577 -3.23 -15.55 30.49
CA LEU A 577 -2.31 -15.13 31.55
C LEU A 577 -0.97 -14.67 30.96
N ALA A 578 -0.47 -15.37 29.94
CA ALA A 578 0.76 -15.00 29.23
C ALA A 578 0.61 -13.65 28.52
N LEU A 579 -0.50 -13.44 27.81
CA LEU A 579 -0.85 -12.17 27.19
C LEU A 579 -0.99 -11.07 28.24
N GLY A 580 -1.69 -11.33 29.34
CA GLY A 580 -1.80 -10.39 30.46
C GLY A 580 -0.42 -9.98 31.03
N TRP A 581 0.53 -10.90 31.11
CA TRP A 581 1.90 -10.59 31.52
C TRP A 581 2.64 -9.78 30.45
N LEU A 582 2.48 -10.13 29.18
CA LEU A 582 3.05 -9.40 28.05
C LEU A 582 2.54 -7.94 27.99
N TYR A 583 1.26 -7.71 28.27
CA TYR A 583 0.66 -6.37 28.39
C TYR A 583 1.26 -5.59 29.56
N GLU A 584 1.59 -6.23 30.69
CA GLU A 584 2.26 -5.54 31.80
C GLU A 584 3.71 -5.20 31.52
N GLU A 585 4.47 -6.11 30.92
CA GLU A 585 5.84 -5.80 30.48
C GLU A 585 5.82 -4.67 29.43
N TYR A 586 4.79 -4.61 28.57
CA TYR A 586 4.59 -3.50 27.64
C TYR A 586 4.24 -2.18 28.34
N ALA A 587 3.38 -2.22 29.37
CA ALA A 587 3.05 -1.04 30.16
C ALA A 587 4.30 -0.47 30.89
N LEU A 588 5.19 -1.36 31.35
CA LEU A 588 6.50 -0.97 31.90
C LEU A 588 7.43 -0.40 30.80
N LEU A 589 7.43 -0.99 29.60
CA LEU A 589 8.21 -0.50 28.45
C LEU A 589 7.80 0.93 28.04
N GLN A 590 6.50 1.20 27.96
CA GLN A 590 5.97 2.53 27.61
C GLN A 590 6.03 3.53 28.78
N GLY A 591 6.40 3.08 29.98
CA GLY A 591 6.44 3.93 31.18
C GLY A 591 5.06 4.28 31.75
N PHE A 592 4.00 3.56 31.36
CA PHE A 592 2.67 3.71 31.95
C PHE A 592 2.63 3.24 33.42
N GLN A 593 3.55 2.36 33.80
CA GLN A 593 3.74 1.91 35.18
C GLN A 593 5.16 2.18 35.68
N ARG A 594 5.28 2.48 36.98
CA ARG A 594 6.58 2.70 37.64
C ARG A 594 7.21 1.37 38.00
N ARG A 595 8.48 1.17 37.63
CA ARG A 595 9.29 0.07 38.18
C ARG A 595 9.36 0.20 39.70
N THR A 596 8.96 -0.86 40.41
CA THR A 596 9.12 -0.92 41.87
C THR A 596 10.58 -1.21 42.22
N THR A 597 11.01 -0.78 43.41
CA THR A 597 12.36 -1.00 43.96
C THR A 597 12.71 -2.48 44.24
N LEU A 598 11.79 -3.39 43.93
CA LEU A 598 11.94 -4.84 44.10
C LEU A 598 12.52 -5.55 42.85
N CYS A 599 12.68 -4.84 41.72
CA CYS A 599 13.35 -5.36 40.55
C CYS A 599 14.83 -5.62 40.87
N THR A 600 15.22 -6.89 41.00
CA THR A 600 16.58 -7.29 41.43
C THR A 600 17.66 -7.07 40.36
N LYS A 601 17.31 -6.62 39.15
CA LYS A 601 18.26 -6.19 38.12
C LYS A 601 17.93 -4.77 37.63
N PRO A 602 18.55 -3.73 38.20
CA PRO A 602 18.44 -2.34 37.72
C PRO A 602 18.94 -2.13 36.29
N GLN A 603 19.68 -3.09 35.74
CA GLN A 603 20.39 -3.00 34.45
C GLN A 603 19.61 -3.57 33.26
N GLU A 604 18.58 -4.38 33.45
CA GLU A 604 17.83 -4.96 32.32
C GLU A 604 16.85 -3.92 31.78
N ALA A 605 17.06 -3.51 30.52
CA ALA A 605 16.25 -2.46 29.93
C ALA A 605 14.81 -2.98 29.66
N PRO A 606 13.76 -2.18 29.85
CA PRO A 606 12.36 -2.62 29.68
C PRO A 606 12.07 -3.28 28.32
N HIS A 607 12.74 -2.84 27.26
CA HIS A 607 12.58 -3.42 25.93
C HIS A 607 13.15 -4.85 25.84
N GLN A 608 14.23 -5.14 26.57
CA GLN A 608 14.82 -6.48 26.62
C GLN A 608 13.92 -7.45 27.38
N ALA A 609 13.33 -7.02 28.51
CA ALA A 609 12.41 -7.86 29.29
C ALA A 609 11.15 -8.23 28.48
N TYR A 610 10.54 -7.25 27.80
CA TYR A 610 9.40 -7.49 26.92
C TYR A 610 9.76 -8.45 25.77
N ASN A 611 10.86 -8.17 25.08
CA ASN A 611 11.32 -8.98 23.96
C ASN A 611 11.64 -10.42 24.38
N PHE A 612 12.36 -10.58 25.49
CA PHE A 612 12.69 -11.89 26.05
C PHE A 612 11.44 -12.70 26.36
N LEU A 613 10.44 -12.09 27.02
CA LEU A 613 9.18 -12.78 27.31
C LEU A 613 8.46 -13.18 26.02
N LEU A 614 8.31 -12.25 25.06
CA LEU A 614 7.64 -12.52 23.79
C LEU A 614 8.31 -13.67 23.03
N CYS A 615 9.62 -13.61 22.83
CA CYS A 615 10.37 -14.66 22.14
C CYS A 615 10.31 -16.00 22.89
N THR A 616 10.37 -15.98 24.23
CA THR A 616 10.22 -17.20 25.02
C THR A 616 8.84 -17.84 24.86
N LEU A 617 7.78 -17.04 24.80
CA LEU A 617 6.42 -17.52 24.52
C LEU A 617 6.30 -18.09 23.09
N VAL A 618 6.91 -17.43 22.10
CA VAL A 618 6.98 -17.95 20.72
C VAL A 618 7.67 -19.32 20.68
N SER A 619 8.85 -19.44 21.31
CA SER A 619 9.57 -20.72 21.38
C SER A 619 8.80 -21.79 22.14
N ALA A 620 8.14 -21.44 23.25
CA ALA A 620 7.33 -22.38 24.02
C ALA A 620 6.12 -22.88 23.23
N ILE A 621 5.45 -21.99 22.48
CA ILE A 621 4.37 -22.38 21.59
C ILE A 621 4.89 -23.27 20.46
N ASP A 622 6.07 -23.01 19.89
CA ASP A 622 6.61 -23.83 18.79
C ASP A 622 6.92 -25.28 19.18
N LEU A 623 7.11 -25.55 20.48
CA LEU A 623 7.23 -26.91 21.04
C LEU A 623 5.88 -27.64 21.16
N VAL A 624 4.75 -26.93 21.10
CA VAL A 624 3.41 -27.54 21.13
C VAL A 624 3.16 -28.26 19.80
N GLN A 625 2.70 -29.50 19.86
CA GLN A 625 2.45 -30.30 18.67
C GLN A 625 1.01 -30.15 18.15
N GLY A 626 0.83 -30.27 16.84
CA GLY A 626 -0.48 -30.33 16.19
C GLY A 626 -1.16 -28.96 15.99
N LYS A 627 -2.48 -28.99 15.76
CA LYS A 627 -3.29 -27.81 15.37
C LYS A 627 -3.40 -26.72 16.45
N ASP A 628 -3.17 -27.09 17.71
CA ASP A 628 -3.24 -26.14 18.82
C ASP A 628 -2.12 -25.10 18.73
N ARG A 629 -0.92 -25.49 18.28
CA ARG A 629 0.21 -24.59 18.06
C ARG A 629 -0.16 -23.42 17.15
N ASP A 630 -0.77 -23.73 16.00
CA ASP A 630 -1.08 -22.73 14.99
C ASP A 630 -2.08 -21.71 15.54
N THR A 631 -3.10 -22.19 16.27
CA THR A 631 -4.10 -21.34 16.93
C THR A 631 -3.45 -20.43 17.97
N LEU A 632 -2.51 -20.97 18.76
CA LEU A 632 -1.79 -20.21 19.78
C LEU A 632 -0.86 -19.15 19.18
N LEU A 633 -0.15 -19.46 18.09
CA LEU A 633 0.66 -18.49 17.34
C LEU A 633 -0.22 -17.35 16.81
N TYR A 634 -1.37 -17.66 16.21
CA TYR A 634 -2.32 -16.65 15.73
C TYR A 634 -2.73 -15.69 16.83
N ARG A 635 -3.15 -16.23 17.97
CA ARG A 635 -3.56 -15.42 19.12
C ARG A 635 -2.41 -14.58 19.65
N LEU A 636 -1.22 -15.16 19.85
CA LEU A 636 -0.07 -14.41 20.36
C LEU A 636 0.31 -13.24 19.44
N TYR A 637 0.49 -13.48 18.14
CA TYR A 637 0.92 -12.43 17.20
C TYR A 637 -0.16 -11.38 16.92
N LEU A 638 -1.45 -11.73 16.96
CA LEU A 638 -2.54 -10.77 16.75
C LEU A 638 -2.92 -10.00 18.02
N GLU A 639 -2.83 -10.61 19.21
CA GLU A 639 -3.24 -9.99 20.46
C GLU A 639 -2.09 -9.30 21.22
N ALA A 640 -0.81 -9.57 20.89
CA ALA A 640 0.32 -8.90 21.54
C ALA A 640 0.30 -7.37 21.32
N PRO A 641 0.70 -6.54 22.31
CA PRO A 641 0.69 -5.09 22.14
C PRO A 641 1.72 -4.60 21.11
N LEU A 642 2.89 -5.23 21.06
CA LEU A 642 3.99 -4.88 20.15
C LEU A 642 4.69 -6.14 19.63
N ILE A 643 4.90 -6.23 18.31
CA ILE A 643 5.77 -7.27 17.74
C ILE A 643 7.17 -6.70 17.57
N THR A 644 8.15 -7.39 18.17
CA THR A 644 9.59 -7.07 18.11
C THR A 644 10.24 -7.64 16.86
N GLU A 645 11.42 -7.15 16.50
CA GLU A 645 12.16 -7.64 15.32
C GLU A 645 12.54 -9.13 15.47
N ASP A 646 12.99 -9.54 16.65
CA ASP A 646 13.31 -10.95 16.94
C ASP A 646 12.09 -11.86 16.80
N ALA A 647 10.90 -11.39 17.18
CA ALA A 647 9.66 -12.13 16.96
C ALA A 647 9.29 -12.20 15.47
N VAL A 648 9.54 -11.15 14.69
CA VAL A 648 9.36 -11.21 13.22
C VAL A 648 10.30 -12.24 12.61
N GLU A 649 11.57 -12.27 13.00
CA GLU A 649 12.54 -13.25 12.49
C GLU A 649 12.16 -14.67 12.92
N ALA A 650 11.69 -14.87 14.16
CA ALA A 650 11.18 -16.15 14.62
C ALA A 650 9.98 -16.62 13.76
N LEU A 651 9.02 -15.73 13.47
CA LEU A 651 7.89 -16.06 12.60
C LEU A 651 8.34 -16.40 11.18
N LYS A 652 9.31 -15.67 10.63
CA LYS A 652 9.90 -15.91 9.31
C LYS A 652 10.58 -17.28 9.20
N MET A 653 11.30 -17.68 10.24
CA MET A 653 11.90 -19.02 10.31
C MET A 653 10.80 -20.10 10.37
N VAL A 654 9.78 -19.91 11.20
CA VAL A 654 8.65 -20.86 11.30
C VAL A 654 7.87 -20.95 9.98
N SER A 655 7.72 -19.87 9.22
CA SER A 655 7.05 -19.87 7.91
C SER A 655 7.92 -20.38 6.76
N SER A 656 9.24 -20.54 6.96
CA SER A 656 10.15 -21.16 5.98
C SER A 656 10.18 -22.69 6.05
N ASP A 657 9.61 -23.30 7.10
CA ASP A 657 9.64 -24.75 7.32
C ASP A 657 8.30 -25.39 6.91
N GLU A 658 8.33 -26.17 5.83
CA GLU A 658 7.16 -26.89 5.31
C GLU A 658 6.59 -27.91 6.31
N THR A 659 7.44 -28.49 7.17
CA THR A 659 6.98 -29.47 8.17
C THR A 659 6.03 -28.84 9.20
N ARG A 660 6.08 -27.51 9.34
CA ARG A 660 5.18 -26.73 10.18
C ARG A 660 3.89 -26.31 9.46
N GLY A 661 3.71 -26.69 8.20
CA GLY A 661 2.51 -26.36 7.41
C GLY A 661 2.47 -24.91 6.91
N LEU A 662 1.42 -24.55 6.18
CA LEU A 662 1.28 -23.24 5.52
C LEU A 662 0.56 -22.17 6.38
N VAL A 663 0.09 -22.55 7.56
CA VAL A 663 -0.67 -21.67 8.47
C VAL A 663 0.13 -20.43 8.93
N PRO A 664 1.45 -20.51 9.20
CA PRO A 664 2.28 -19.33 9.48
C PRO A 664 2.32 -18.30 8.35
N LEU A 665 2.27 -18.72 7.07
CA LEU A 665 2.20 -17.80 5.94
C LEU A 665 0.86 -17.05 5.91
N GLN A 666 -0.24 -17.74 6.23
CA GLN A 666 -1.55 -17.10 6.38
C GLN A 666 -1.53 -16.10 7.55
N LEU A 667 -0.82 -16.40 8.65
CA LEU A 667 -0.65 -15.47 9.77
C LEU A 667 0.07 -14.21 9.31
N LEU A 668 1.16 -14.33 8.54
CA LEU A 668 1.87 -13.18 7.97
C LEU A 668 0.93 -12.29 7.13
N LYS A 669 0.06 -12.88 6.30
CA LYS A 669 -0.96 -12.12 5.57
C LYS A 669 -1.91 -11.38 6.52
N GLU A 670 -2.44 -12.05 7.54
CA GLU A 670 -3.33 -11.42 8.53
C GLU A 670 -2.62 -10.31 9.31
N MET A 671 -1.33 -10.46 9.59
CA MET A 671 -0.49 -9.45 10.23
C MET A 671 -0.34 -8.19 9.36
N VAL A 672 -0.17 -8.34 8.03
CA VAL A 672 -0.19 -7.21 7.09
C VAL A 672 -1.52 -6.45 7.17
N ILE A 673 -2.64 -7.17 7.25
CA ILE A 673 -3.98 -6.56 7.24
C ILE A 673 -4.34 -5.92 8.59
N ARG A 674 -4.11 -6.62 9.70
CA ARG A 674 -4.57 -6.23 11.05
C ARG A 674 -3.60 -5.31 11.78
N ARG A 675 -2.37 -5.12 11.28
CA ARG A 675 -1.37 -4.22 11.87
C ARG A 675 -0.80 -3.21 10.85
N PRO A 676 -1.60 -2.22 10.40
CA PRO A 676 -1.20 -1.27 9.36
C PRO A 676 0.07 -0.48 9.69
N THR A 677 0.33 -0.17 10.96
CA THR A 677 1.52 0.61 11.39
C THR A 677 2.85 -0.07 11.12
N LYS A 678 2.88 -1.41 11.03
CA LYS A 678 4.08 -2.20 10.71
C LYS A 678 3.86 -3.12 9.50
N GLN A 679 2.82 -2.87 8.69
CA GLN A 679 2.43 -3.76 7.60
C GLN A 679 3.57 -4.07 6.62
N LEU A 680 4.45 -3.11 6.35
CA LEU A 680 5.59 -3.27 5.45
C LEU A 680 6.59 -4.32 5.93
N VAL A 681 6.79 -4.44 7.25
CA VAL A 681 7.71 -5.42 7.82
C VAL A 681 7.22 -6.83 7.53
N PHE A 682 5.93 -7.10 7.77
CA PHE A 682 5.31 -8.40 7.52
C PHE A 682 5.16 -8.69 6.02
N LEU A 683 4.84 -7.66 5.23
CA LEU A 683 4.75 -7.79 3.77
C LEU A 683 6.12 -8.17 3.19
N ASN A 684 7.21 -7.56 3.65
CA ASN A 684 8.56 -7.91 3.21
C ASN A 684 8.93 -9.36 3.53
N VAL A 685 8.56 -9.87 4.71
CA VAL A 685 8.75 -11.29 5.03
C VAL A 685 7.97 -12.19 4.07
N LEU A 686 6.69 -11.88 3.83
CA LEU A 686 5.86 -12.64 2.90
C LEU A 686 6.40 -12.59 1.46
N LEU A 687 6.87 -11.42 1.02
CA LEU A 687 7.52 -11.21 -0.28
C LEU A 687 8.83 -12.01 -0.39
N CYS A 688 9.63 -12.13 0.67
CA CYS A 688 10.81 -13.00 0.69
C CYS A 688 10.43 -14.46 0.42
N HIS A 689 9.32 -14.96 0.98
CA HIS A 689 8.85 -16.34 0.76
C HIS A 689 8.35 -16.59 -0.67
N THR A 690 7.97 -15.55 -1.44
CA THR A 690 7.68 -15.72 -2.89
C THR A 690 8.91 -16.13 -3.71
N GLY A 691 10.11 -15.98 -3.13
CA GLY A 691 11.37 -16.43 -3.70
C GLY A 691 11.88 -17.75 -3.11
N HIS A 692 11.14 -18.43 -2.23
CA HIS A 692 11.61 -19.62 -1.52
C HIS A 692 11.94 -20.78 -2.48
N GLU A 693 12.87 -21.67 -2.14
CA GLU A 693 13.22 -22.85 -2.96
C GLU A 693 12.08 -23.87 -3.02
N ASN A 694 11.52 -24.20 -1.86
CA ASN A 694 10.37 -25.08 -1.76
C ASN A 694 9.16 -24.52 -2.54
N ASN A 695 8.65 -25.33 -3.48
CA ASN A 695 7.56 -24.93 -4.36
C ASN A 695 6.24 -24.69 -3.60
N THR A 696 5.93 -25.47 -2.57
CA THR A 696 4.67 -25.36 -1.83
C THR A 696 4.57 -24.04 -1.07
N ILE A 697 5.64 -23.67 -0.35
CA ILE A 697 5.78 -22.38 0.34
C ILE A 697 5.72 -21.22 -0.65
N ARG A 698 6.47 -21.33 -1.76
CA ARG A 698 6.55 -20.29 -2.78
C ARG A 698 5.19 -20.01 -3.42
N GLU A 699 4.50 -21.04 -3.90
CA GLU A 699 3.19 -20.90 -4.54
C GLU A 699 2.14 -20.36 -3.56
N ALA A 700 2.13 -20.85 -2.32
CA ALA A 700 1.24 -20.34 -1.28
C ALA A 700 1.52 -18.85 -0.99
N ALA A 701 2.79 -18.46 -0.82
CA ALA A 701 3.16 -17.07 -0.59
C ALA A 701 2.76 -16.17 -1.77
N ILE A 702 3.00 -16.61 -3.02
CA ILE A 702 2.59 -15.87 -4.23
C ILE A 702 1.07 -15.66 -4.25
N GLN A 703 0.28 -16.71 -4.00
CA GLN A 703 -1.18 -16.60 -3.95
C GLN A 703 -1.65 -15.60 -2.88
N LEU A 704 -1.04 -15.62 -1.69
CA LEU A 704 -1.37 -14.67 -0.62
C LEU A 704 -0.99 -13.23 -0.97
N VAL A 705 0.16 -13.02 -1.62
CA VAL A 705 0.59 -11.70 -2.09
C VAL A 705 -0.34 -11.19 -3.21
N CYS A 706 -0.75 -12.04 -4.15
CA CYS A 706 -1.74 -11.67 -5.17
C CYS A 706 -3.09 -11.27 -4.56
N GLN A 707 -3.52 -11.90 -3.46
CA GLN A 707 -4.73 -11.46 -2.73
C GLN A 707 -4.54 -10.10 -2.05
N LEU A 708 -3.32 -9.79 -1.58
CA LEU A 708 -2.99 -8.48 -1.00
C LEU A 708 -2.84 -7.40 -2.08
N TYR A 709 -2.47 -7.78 -3.31
CA TYR A 709 -2.28 -6.89 -4.46
C TYR A 709 -3.58 -6.16 -4.86
N SER A 710 -4.76 -6.73 -4.60
CA SER A 710 -6.04 -6.06 -4.80
C SER A 710 -6.23 -4.78 -3.96
N ARG A 711 -5.35 -4.51 -2.97
CA ARG A 711 -5.36 -3.29 -2.17
C ARG A 711 -4.45 -2.21 -2.79
N PRO A 712 -4.98 -1.02 -3.17
CA PRO A 712 -4.21 0.02 -3.87
C PRO A 712 -2.97 0.54 -3.11
N GLU A 713 -3.02 0.50 -1.78
CA GLU A 713 -1.93 0.94 -0.90
C GLU A 713 -0.71 0.00 -0.96
N LEU A 714 -0.94 -1.27 -1.29
CA LEU A 714 0.10 -2.32 -1.32
C LEU A 714 0.53 -2.67 -2.75
N SER A 715 -0.33 -2.47 -3.74
CA SER A 715 -0.08 -2.88 -5.13
C SER A 715 1.23 -2.32 -5.69
N LYS A 716 1.48 -1.02 -5.53
CA LYS A 716 2.70 -0.36 -5.99
C LYS A 716 3.97 -0.95 -5.36
N LEU A 717 3.94 -1.25 -4.07
CA LEU A 717 5.08 -1.80 -3.34
C LEU A 717 5.38 -3.24 -3.78
N ILE A 718 4.33 -4.02 -4.01
CA ILE A 718 4.44 -5.39 -4.52
C ILE A 718 5.00 -5.39 -5.95
N GLU A 719 4.54 -4.48 -6.80
CA GLU A 719 5.08 -4.26 -8.16
C GLU A 719 6.55 -3.85 -8.14
N GLU A 720 6.92 -2.85 -7.32
CA GLU A 720 8.30 -2.40 -7.18
C GLU A 720 9.23 -3.55 -6.75
N TYR A 721 8.77 -4.39 -5.81
CA TYR A 721 9.50 -5.59 -5.40
C TYR A 721 9.63 -6.61 -6.55
N ALA A 722 8.54 -6.90 -7.26
CA ALA A 722 8.56 -7.86 -8.36
C ALA A 722 9.45 -7.38 -9.52
N VAL A 723 9.41 -6.09 -9.86
CA VAL A 723 10.26 -5.46 -10.89
C VAL A 723 11.73 -5.45 -10.46
N LEU A 724 12.02 -5.20 -9.17
CA LEU A 724 13.38 -5.28 -8.63
C LEU A 724 13.96 -6.69 -8.81
N TYR A 725 13.21 -7.73 -8.45
CA TYR A 725 13.65 -9.12 -8.61
C TYR A 725 13.79 -9.53 -10.07
N LEU A 726 12.87 -9.11 -10.94
CA LEU A 726 13.01 -9.26 -12.38
C LEU A 726 14.32 -8.62 -12.89
N GLY A 727 14.68 -7.45 -12.37
CA GLY A 727 15.91 -6.74 -12.68
C GLY A 727 17.19 -7.52 -12.34
N PHE A 728 17.18 -8.38 -11.32
CA PHE A 728 18.34 -9.20 -10.97
C PHE A 728 18.73 -10.18 -12.09
N LEU A 729 17.79 -10.63 -12.91
CA LEU A 729 18.04 -11.54 -14.03
C LEU A 729 18.92 -10.94 -15.14
N ARG A 730 19.20 -9.63 -15.08
CA ARG A 730 20.15 -8.93 -15.97
C ARG A 730 21.61 -9.18 -15.57
N LEU A 731 21.84 -9.58 -14.33
CA LEU A 731 23.17 -9.83 -13.81
C LEU A 731 23.72 -11.16 -14.34
N HIS A 732 25.04 -11.24 -14.54
CA HIS A 732 25.68 -12.48 -14.97
C HIS A 732 25.58 -13.61 -13.93
N ILE A 733 25.47 -13.25 -12.65
CA ILE A 733 25.47 -14.14 -11.49
C ILE A 733 24.29 -13.76 -10.59
N PRO A 734 23.58 -14.73 -9.98
CA PRO A 734 22.53 -14.45 -9.01
C PRO A 734 23.06 -13.65 -7.80
N PRO A 735 22.37 -12.57 -7.37
CA PRO A 735 22.81 -11.79 -6.23
C PRO A 735 22.59 -12.53 -4.91
N GLU A 736 23.41 -12.23 -3.90
CA GLU A 736 23.39 -12.87 -2.57
C GLU A 736 22.01 -12.82 -1.90
N ILE A 737 21.20 -11.80 -2.19
CA ILE A 737 19.84 -11.64 -1.66
C ILE A 737 18.89 -12.78 -2.03
N VAL A 738 19.16 -13.57 -3.07
CA VAL A 738 18.32 -14.71 -3.49
C VAL A 738 18.58 -15.96 -2.63
N PHE A 739 19.68 -15.94 -1.87
CA PHE A 739 20.15 -17.01 -1.00
C PHE A 739 19.85 -16.70 0.47
N GLY A 740 19.91 -17.71 1.32
CA GLY A 740 19.58 -17.64 2.75
C GLY A 740 18.86 -18.89 3.24
N GLN A 741 19.01 -19.21 4.53
CA GLN A 741 18.32 -20.33 5.18
C GLN A 741 16.79 -20.15 5.13
N ASP A 742 16.34 -18.91 5.35
CA ASP A 742 14.95 -18.45 5.27
C ASP A 742 14.33 -18.56 3.86
N ARG A 743 15.16 -18.72 2.83
CA ARG A 743 14.77 -18.90 1.41
C ARG A 743 14.94 -20.34 0.94
N GLY A 744 15.42 -21.23 1.81
CA GLY A 744 15.73 -22.62 1.49
C GLY A 744 17.05 -22.84 0.73
N ARG A 745 17.82 -21.79 0.45
CA ARG A 745 19.08 -21.86 -0.33
C ARG A 745 20.27 -21.40 0.52
N PRO A 746 20.85 -22.26 1.36
CA PRO A 746 21.90 -21.85 2.31
C PRO A 746 23.26 -21.56 1.66
N GLN A 747 23.51 -22.08 0.46
CA GLN A 747 24.79 -21.90 -0.25
C GLN A 747 24.63 -20.93 -1.42
N VAL A 748 25.56 -19.98 -1.55
CA VAL A 748 25.60 -19.04 -2.67
C VAL A 748 26.17 -19.75 -3.89
N GLU A 749 25.42 -19.73 -4.99
CA GLU A 749 25.81 -20.30 -6.28
C GLU A 749 26.30 -19.20 -7.23
N SER A 750 27.28 -19.53 -8.09
CA SER A 750 27.84 -18.59 -9.07
C SER A 750 27.15 -18.62 -10.43
N GLN A 751 26.18 -19.53 -10.64
CA GLN A 751 25.46 -19.71 -11.90
C GLN A 751 23.95 -19.60 -11.68
N TRP A 752 23.24 -19.09 -12.69
CA TRP A 752 21.79 -19.09 -12.66
C TRP A 752 21.23 -20.51 -12.84
N THR A 753 20.46 -20.94 -11.86
CA THR A 753 19.74 -22.21 -11.84
C THR A 753 18.25 -21.99 -12.09
N GLU A 754 17.52 -23.07 -12.37
CA GLU A 754 16.05 -22.99 -12.50
C GLU A 754 15.39 -22.52 -11.19
N SER A 755 15.93 -22.93 -10.03
CA SER A 755 15.46 -22.51 -8.70
C SER A 755 15.63 -21.00 -8.47
N THR A 756 16.82 -20.46 -8.72
CA THR A 756 17.12 -19.02 -8.53
C THR A 756 16.41 -18.13 -9.56
N THR A 757 16.24 -18.61 -10.80
CA THR A 757 15.46 -17.90 -11.82
C THR A 757 13.97 -17.86 -11.46
N ARG A 758 13.38 -18.99 -11.01
CA ARG A 758 11.99 -19.05 -10.52
C ARG A 758 11.78 -18.14 -9.31
N ALA A 759 12.76 -18.03 -8.42
CA ALA A 759 12.68 -17.14 -7.26
C ALA A 759 12.48 -15.67 -7.65
N CYS A 760 13.12 -15.23 -8.73
CA CYS A 760 13.05 -13.86 -9.20
C CYS A 760 11.82 -13.59 -10.08
N LEU A 761 11.37 -14.61 -10.82
CA LEU A 761 10.35 -14.46 -11.85
C LEU A 761 8.95 -14.88 -11.40
N GLY A 762 8.82 -15.75 -10.39
CA GLY A 762 7.57 -16.38 -9.99
C GLY A 762 6.46 -15.40 -9.62
N LEU A 763 6.74 -14.46 -8.70
CA LEU A 763 5.77 -13.43 -8.31
C LEU A 763 5.41 -12.53 -9.50
N TYR A 764 6.40 -12.10 -10.28
CA TYR A 764 6.19 -11.25 -11.44
C TYR A 764 5.22 -11.88 -12.46
N LEU A 765 5.41 -13.17 -12.75
CA LEU A 765 4.55 -13.92 -13.66
C LEU A 765 3.13 -14.11 -13.14
N ALA A 766 2.95 -14.25 -11.82
CA ALA A 766 1.63 -14.32 -11.21
C ALA A 766 0.91 -12.96 -11.25
N LEU A 767 1.64 -11.85 -11.14
CA LEU A 767 1.06 -10.50 -11.26
C LEU A 767 0.66 -10.16 -12.71
N LEU A 768 1.27 -10.79 -13.73
CA LEU A 768 0.90 -10.56 -15.13
C LEU A 768 -0.57 -10.86 -15.44
N SER A 769 -1.19 -11.84 -14.77
CA SER A 769 -2.62 -12.14 -14.98
C SER A 769 -3.54 -11.06 -14.43
N GLU A 770 -3.10 -10.33 -13.40
CA GLU A 770 -3.85 -9.22 -12.79
C GLU A 770 -3.55 -7.88 -13.50
N HIS A 771 -2.30 -7.66 -13.91
CA HIS A 771 -1.83 -6.41 -14.54
C HIS A 771 -1.01 -6.68 -15.80
N GLN A 772 -1.69 -6.67 -16.96
CA GLN A 772 -1.14 -7.14 -18.24
C GLN A 772 0.00 -6.27 -18.79
N ASP A 773 0.06 -4.99 -18.41
CA ASP A 773 1.06 -4.02 -18.89
C ASP A 773 2.50 -4.42 -18.51
N LEU A 774 2.65 -5.21 -17.44
CA LEU A 774 3.94 -5.73 -16.98
C LEU A 774 4.65 -6.59 -18.05
N ILE A 775 3.95 -7.08 -19.07
CA ILE A 775 4.58 -7.90 -20.12
C ILE A 775 5.66 -7.12 -20.90
N HIS A 776 5.48 -5.80 -21.05
CA HIS A 776 6.41 -4.95 -21.78
C HIS A 776 7.75 -4.81 -21.05
N GLU A 777 7.72 -4.67 -19.72
CA GLU A 777 8.95 -4.60 -18.94
C GLU A 777 9.66 -5.96 -18.89
N LEU A 778 8.93 -7.09 -18.86
CA LEU A 778 9.53 -8.41 -19.02
C LEU A 778 10.27 -8.52 -20.36
N ALA A 779 9.64 -8.09 -21.46
CA ALA A 779 10.28 -8.10 -22.77
C ALA A 779 11.51 -7.20 -22.84
N ARG A 780 11.46 -6.03 -22.19
CA ARG A 780 12.59 -5.10 -22.09
C ARG A 780 13.76 -5.75 -21.34
N VAL A 781 13.53 -6.30 -20.15
CA VAL A 781 14.56 -6.94 -19.33
C VAL A 781 15.13 -8.19 -20.03
N TYR A 782 14.27 -8.98 -20.67
CA TYR A 782 14.64 -10.20 -21.41
C TYR A 782 15.77 -9.96 -22.40
N THR A 783 15.79 -8.81 -23.09
CA THR A 783 16.86 -8.48 -24.05
C THR A 783 18.26 -8.61 -23.46
N SER A 784 18.43 -8.22 -22.20
CA SER A 784 19.71 -8.19 -21.47
C SER A 784 20.01 -9.45 -20.65
N MET A 785 19.13 -10.44 -20.61
CA MET A 785 19.35 -11.69 -19.87
C MET A 785 20.34 -12.63 -20.59
N SER A 786 21.02 -13.48 -19.82
CA SER A 786 21.89 -14.54 -20.35
C SER A 786 21.10 -15.63 -21.09
N ALA A 787 21.75 -16.42 -21.95
CA ALA A 787 21.09 -17.45 -22.76
C ALA A 787 20.41 -18.53 -21.90
N ASP A 788 21.02 -18.93 -20.78
CA ASP A 788 20.47 -19.96 -19.89
C ASP A 788 19.22 -19.48 -19.17
N VAL A 789 19.25 -18.24 -18.65
CA VAL A 789 18.08 -17.58 -18.03
C VAL A 789 16.96 -17.44 -19.05
N LYS A 790 17.26 -16.97 -20.28
CA LYS A 790 16.28 -16.86 -21.38
C LYS A 790 15.54 -18.18 -21.63
N ARG A 791 16.25 -19.32 -21.65
CA ARG A 791 15.62 -20.65 -21.83
C ARG A 791 14.65 -21.00 -20.69
N ILE A 792 14.99 -20.63 -19.45
CA ILE A 792 14.11 -20.85 -18.29
C ILE A 792 12.88 -19.94 -18.38
N VAL A 793 13.05 -18.64 -18.68
CA VAL A 793 11.93 -17.70 -18.86
C VAL A 793 10.95 -18.18 -19.92
N LEU A 794 11.43 -18.65 -21.08
CA LEU A 794 10.58 -19.17 -22.16
C LEU A 794 9.73 -20.38 -21.75
N ARG A 795 10.18 -21.19 -20.77
CA ARG A 795 9.41 -22.30 -20.20
C ARG A 795 8.36 -21.78 -19.20
N LEU A 796 8.74 -20.83 -18.34
CA LEU A 796 7.88 -20.35 -17.25
C LEU A 796 6.75 -19.42 -17.73
N VAL A 797 6.94 -18.72 -18.85
CA VAL A 797 5.94 -17.77 -19.39
C VAL A 797 4.68 -18.47 -19.94
N GLU A 798 4.73 -19.79 -20.12
CA GLU A 798 3.64 -20.56 -20.74
C GLU A 798 2.31 -20.45 -20.00
N GLY A 799 2.30 -20.67 -18.68
CA GLY A 799 1.08 -20.58 -17.86
C GLY A 799 0.42 -19.19 -17.93
N PRO A 800 1.16 -18.11 -17.60
CA PRO A 800 0.63 -16.74 -17.65
C PRO A 800 0.15 -16.29 -19.04
N VAL A 801 0.84 -16.68 -20.11
CA VAL A 801 0.42 -16.30 -21.48
C VAL A 801 -0.88 -17.00 -21.86
N ARG A 802 -1.08 -18.25 -21.43
CA ARG A 802 -2.36 -18.95 -21.66
C ARG A 802 -3.52 -18.31 -20.90
N SER A 803 -3.30 -17.78 -19.70
CA SER A 803 -4.36 -17.10 -18.94
C SER A 803 -4.73 -15.72 -19.52
N LEU A 804 -3.76 -14.98 -20.08
CA LEU A 804 -3.99 -13.71 -20.77
C LEU A 804 -4.82 -13.87 -22.06
N GLY A 805 -4.54 -14.92 -22.83
CA GLY A 805 -5.24 -15.24 -24.07
C GLY A 805 -4.91 -14.32 -25.25
N MET A 806 -5.40 -14.69 -26.44
CA MET A 806 -5.11 -14.00 -27.72
C MET A 806 -5.74 -12.60 -27.85
N GLY A 807 -6.76 -12.30 -27.04
CA GLY A 807 -7.47 -11.02 -27.07
C GLY A 807 -6.85 -9.94 -26.19
N SER A 808 -5.72 -10.23 -25.51
CA SER A 808 -5.04 -9.23 -24.67
C SER A 808 -4.47 -8.10 -25.53
N PRO A 809 -4.89 -6.83 -25.30
CA PRO A 809 -4.38 -5.70 -26.07
C PRO A 809 -2.88 -5.48 -25.84
N GLN A 810 -2.38 -5.81 -24.64
CA GLN A 810 -0.97 -5.64 -24.31
C GLN A 810 -0.06 -6.67 -24.99
N LEU A 811 -0.54 -7.91 -25.17
CA LEU A 811 0.19 -8.90 -25.97
C LEU A 811 0.24 -8.50 -27.45
N LEU A 812 -0.85 -7.97 -28.00
CA LEU A 812 -0.88 -7.46 -29.38
C LEU A 812 0.04 -6.25 -29.56
N ALA A 813 0.06 -5.34 -28.59
CA ALA A 813 0.97 -4.19 -28.58
C ALA A 813 2.44 -4.63 -28.47
N LEU A 814 2.74 -5.70 -27.73
CA LEU A 814 4.10 -6.24 -27.63
C LEU A 814 4.56 -6.88 -28.95
N VAL A 815 3.66 -7.55 -29.67
CA VAL A 815 3.96 -8.09 -31.01
C VAL A 815 4.24 -6.95 -32.00
N GLU A 816 3.44 -5.89 -31.97
CA GLU A 816 3.64 -4.70 -32.82
C GLU A 816 4.96 -3.98 -32.49
N ASN A 817 5.22 -3.74 -31.21
CA ASN A 817 6.38 -2.98 -30.72
C ASN A 817 7.43 -3.89 -30.06
N CYS A 818 7.79 -4.99 -30.72
CA CYS A 818 8.74 -5.96 -30.17
C CYS A 818 10.13 -5.34 -29.89
N PRO A 819 10.70 -5.37 -28.67
CA PRO A 819 12.04 -4.85 -28.41
C PRO A 819 13.15 -5.63 -29.14
N LYS A 820 14.25 -4.97 -29.52
CA LYS A 820 15.41 -5.63 -30.18
C LYS A 820 16.04 -6.66 -29.25
N GLY A 821 16.05 -7.93 -29.65
CA GLY A 821 16.54 -9.05 -28.84
C GLY A 821 15.45 -9.83 -28.08
N ALA A 822 14.17 -9.45 -28.20
CA ALA A 822 13.03 -10.14 -27.61
C ALA A 822 12.27 -11.05 -28.61
N GLU A 823 12.78 -11.23 -29.84
CA GLU A 823 12.10 -11.96 -30.91
C GLU A 823 11.80 -13.41 -30.53
N THR A 824 12.71 -14.08 -29.81
CA THR A 824 12.52 -15.47 -29.33
C THR A 824 11.42 -15.57 -28.28
N LEU A 825 11.23 -14.55 -27.45
CA LEU A 825 10.14 -14.46 -26.48
C LEU A 825 8.80 -14.28 -27.19
N VAL A 826 8.71 -13.32 -28.11
CA VAL A 826 7.50 -13.07 -28.90
C VAL A 826 7.13 -14.31 -29.73
N THR A 827 8.11 -14.98 -30.35
CA THR A 827 7.88 -16.24 -31.08
C THR A 827 7.25 -17.31 -30.18
N ARG A 828 7.75 -17.46 -28.94
CA ARG A 828 7.20 -18.42 -27.97
C ARG A 828 5.80 -18.04 -27.53
N ILE A 829 5.53 -16.75 -27.26
CA ILE A 829 4.20 -16.23 -26.92
C ILE A 829 3.19 -16.57 -28.03
N ILE A 830 3.51 -16.25 -29.29
CA ILE A 830 2.62 -16.54 -30.43
C ILE A 830 2.37 -18.05 -30.56
N HIS A 831 3.41 -18.87 -30.37
CA HIS A 831 3.25 -20.33 -30.39
C HIS A 831 2.30 -20.82 -29.30
N ILE A 832 2.46 -20.38 -28.05
CA ILE A 832 1.59 -20.76 -26.92
C ILE A 832 0.13 -20.37 -27.19
N LEU A 833 -0.09 -19.17 -27.72
CA LEU A 833 -1.41 -18.63 -28.03
C LEU A 833 -2.14 -19.38 -29.17
N THR A 834 -1.40 -19.94 -30.12
CA THR A 834 -1.94 -20.56 -31.34
C THR A 834 -1.82 -22.09 -31.36
N GLU A 835 -1.34 -22.70 -30.27
CA GLU A 835 -1.15 -24.16 -30.20
C GLU A 835 -2.49 -24.91 -30.17
N LYS A 836 -3.42 -24.45 -29.32
CA LYS A 836 -4.73 -25.10 -29.08
C LYS A 836 -5.92 -24.37 -29.71
N SER A 837 -5.68 -23.24 -30.36
CA SER A 837 -6.71 -22.36 -30.89
C SER A 837 -6.28 -21.71 -32.19
N ALA A 838 -7.23 -21.43 -33.08
CA ALA A 838 -6.96 -20.72 -34.32
C ALA A 838 -6.46 -19.29 -34.03
N PRO A 839 -5.47 -18.78 -34.79
CA PRO A 839 -4.98 -17.42 -34.62
C PRO A 839 -6.06 -16.39 -34.96
N SER A 840 -6.18 -15.32 -34.18
CA SER A 840 -7.08 -14.20 -34.47
C SER A 840 -6.58 -13.35 -35.64
N VAL A 841 -7.51 -12.69 -36.35
CA VAL A 841 -7.17 -11.84 -37.52
C VAL A 841 -6.21 -10.71 -37.13
N GLU A 842 -6.43 -10.08 -35.97
CA GLU A 842 -5.58 -9.02 -35.44
C GLU A 842 -4.16 -9.50 -35.16
N LEU A 843 -4.00 -10.66 -34.50
CA LEU A 843 -2.71 -11.25 -34.23
C LEU A 843 -1.95 -11.57 -35.53
N VAL A 844 -2.65 -12.14 -36.52
CA VAL A 844 -2.06 -12.45 -37.84
C VAL A 844 -1.58 -11.17 -38.53
N SER A 845 -2.36 -10.08 -38.46
CA SER A 845 -1.98 -8.80 -39.05
C SER A 845 -0.69 -8.25 -38.44
N ARG A 846 -0.57 -8.25 -37.11
CA ARG A 846 0.62 -7.74 -36.40
C ARG A 846 1.86 -8.61 -36.61
N VAL A 847 1.70 -9.94 -36.61
CA VAL A 847 2.79 -10.88 -36.90
C VAL A 847 3.32 -10.70 -38.33
N ARG A 848 2.41 -10.45 -39.28
CA ARG A 848 2.76 -10.19 -40.69
C ARG A 848 3.58 -8.91 -40.84
N GLU A 849 3.13 -7.83 -40.24
CA GLU A 849 3.83 -6.55 -40.26
C GLU A 849 5.23 -6.66 -39.64
N LEU A 850 5.35 -7.34 -38.49
CA LEU A 850 6.65 -7.57 -37.85
C LEU A 850 7.60 -8.44 -38.69
N TYR A 851 7.08 -9.47 -39.36
CA TYR A 851 7.87 -10.31 -40.27
C TYR A 851 8.39 -9.53 -41.49
N GLN A 852 7.57 -8.66 -42.07
CA GLN A 852 7.95 -7.87 -43.23
C GLN A 852 8.97 -6.77 -42.89
N THR A 853 8.84 -6.15 -41.72
CA THR A 853 9.66 -5.00 -41.31
C THR A 853 10.97 -5.40 -40.64
N ARG A 854 10.99 -6.51 -39.86
CA ARG A 854 12.11 -6.74 -38.93
C ARG A 854 12.57 -8.19 -38.75
N VAL A 855 11.67 -9.18 -38.72
CA VAL A 855 12.05 -10.58 -38.48
C VAL A 855 12.15 -11.35 -39.80
N SER A 856 13.36 -11.76 -40.20
CA SER A 856 13.56 -12.46 -41.47
C SER A 856 13.38 -13.99 -41.40
N ASP A 857 13.39 -14.56 -40.19
CA ASP A 857 13.26 -16.01 -39.97
C ASP A 857 11.82 -16.48 -40.25
N VAL A 858 11.67 -17.35 -41.25
CA VAL A 858 10.36 -17.88 -41.67
C VAL A 858 9.68 -18.73 -40.60
N ARG A 859 10.43 -19.26 -39.62
CA ARG A 859 9.85 -20.02 -38.49
C ARG A 859 8.88 -19.20 -37.66
N PHE A 860 9.03 -17.87 -37.68
CA PHE A 860 8.14 -16.92 -37.01
C PHE A 860 6.69 -16.99 -37.51
N LEU A 861 6.48 -17.37 -38.78
CA LEU A 861 5.15 -17.48 -39.38
C LEU A 861 4.46 -18.83 -39.10
N ILE A 862 5.20 -19.87 -38.70
CA ILE A 862 4.68 -21.23 -38.50
C ILE A 862 3.43 -21.26 -37.58
N PRO A 863 3.43 -20.58 -36.42
CA PRO A 863 2.30 -20.63 -35.51
C PRO A 863 1.00 -20.03 -36.09
N VAL A 864 1.11 -19.02 -36.97
CA VAL A 864 -0.02 -18.28 -37.55
C VAL A 864 -0.39 -18.71 -38.97
N LEU A 865 0.21 -19.79 -39.50
CA LEU A 865 0.03 -20.22 -40.90
C LEU A 865 -1.43 -20.33 -41.34
N ASN A 866 -2.31 -20.82 -40.47
CA ASN A 866 -3.71 -21.04 -40.81
C ASN A 866 -4.53 -19.75 -40.91
N GLY A 867 -4.00 -18.62 -40.42
CA GLY A 867 -4.62 -17.31 -40.56
C GLY A 867 -4.11 -16.49 -41.75
N LEU A 868 -3.04 -16.94 -42.43
CA LEU A 868 -2.48 -16.25 -43.59
C LEU A 868 -3.33 -16.48 -44.84
N THR A 869 -3.25 -15.57 -45.80
CA THR A 869 -3.92 -15.76 -47.10
C THR A 869 -3.16 -16.77 -47.97
N LYS A 870 -3.86 -17.41 -48.91
CA LYS A 870 -3.26 -18.35 -49.89
C LYS A 870 -2.01 -17.78 -50.57
N LYS A 871 -2.05 -16.51 -50.99
CA LYS A 871 -0.92 -15.83 -51.67
C LYS A 871 0.32 -15.75 -50.77
N GLU A 872 0.12 -15.49 -49.49
CA GLU A 872 1.20 -15.33 -48.51
C GLU A 872 1.84 -16.67 -48.15
N VAL A 873 1.03 -17.71 -47.98
CA VAL A 873 1.53 -19.07 -47.76
C VAL A 873 2.40 -19.51 -48.94
N ILE A 874 1.94 -19.29 -50.18
CA ILE A 874 2.71 -19.62 -51.39
C ILE A 874 4.02 -18.82 -51.46
N ALA A 875 4.01 -17.54 -51.07
CA ALA A 875 5.22 -16.72 -51.04
C ALA A 875 6.25 -17.19 -49.99
N ALA A 876 5.79 -17.68 -48.84
CA ALA A 876 6.65 -18.20 -47.76
C ALA A 876 7.12 -19.65 -48.01
N LEU A 877 6.40 -20.43 -48.82
CA LEU A 877 6.63 -21.85 -49.06
C LEU A 877 8.08 -22.21 -49.46
N PRO A 878 8.78 -21.47 -50.37
CA PRO A 878 10.17 -21.79 -50.73
C PRO A 878 11.15 -21.67 -49.56
N LYS A 879 10.88 -20.78 -48.59
CA LYS A 879 11.69 -20.64 -47.38
C LYS A 879 11.34 -21.73 -46.35
N LEU A 880 10.05 -22.09 -46.23
CA LEU A 880 9.58 -23.13 -45.30
C LEU A 880 10.15 -24.51 -45.64
N ILE A 881 10.20 -24.89 -46.92
CA ILE A 881 10.69 -26.22 -47.32
C ILE A 881 12.21 -26.40 -47.15
N LYS A 882 12.97 -25.31 -46.95
CA LYS A 882 14.42 -25.37 -46.66
C LYS A 882 14.72 -25.71 -45.19
N LEU A 883 13.70 -25.73 -44.33
CA LEU A 883 13.84 -26.09 -42.93
C LEU A 883 14.12 -27.59 -42.76
N ASN A 884 14.40 -28.01 -41.52
CA ASN A 884 14.59 -29.41 -41.17
C ASN A 884 13.34 -30.25 -41.58
N PRO A 885 13.49 -31.44 -42.19
CA PRO A 885 12.38 -32.29 -42.60
C PRO A 885 11.29 -32.51 -41.54
N ILE A 886 11.64 -32.58 -40.25
CA ILE A 886 10.68 -32.71 -39.15
C ILE A 886 9.77 -31.48 -39.07
N VAL A 887 10.36 -30.29 -39.15
CA VAL A 887 9.64 -29.01 -39.14
C VAL A 887 8.82 -28.84 -40.41
N VAL A 888 9.33 -29.26 -41.57
CA VAL A 888 8.56 -29.25 -42.84
C VAL A 888 7.32 -30.13 -42.74
N LYS A 889 7.43 -31.31 -42.11
CA LYS A 889 6.29 -32.18 -41.86
C LYS A 889 5.25 -31.51 -40.96
N GLU A 890 5.69 -30.86 -39.88
CA GLU A 890 4.82 -30.09 -38.98
C GLU A 890 4.08 -28.96 -39.72
N VAL A 891 4.80 -28.19 -40.54
CA VAL A 891 4.23 -27.13 -41.39
C VAL A 891 3.14 -27.69 -42.31
N PHE A 892 3.39 -28.83 -42.96
CA PHE A 892 2.41 -29.48 -43.83
C PHE A 892 1.21 -29.98 -43.04
N ASN A 893 1.42 -30.61 -41.89
CA ASN A 893 0.31 -31.05 -41.05
C ASN A 893 -0.57 -29.88 -40.60
N ARG A 894 0.01 -28.72 -40.33
CA ARG A 894 -0.72 -27.52 -39.90
C ARG A 894 -1.52 -26.92 -41.06
N LEU A 895 -0.91 -26.82 -42.24
CA LEU A 895 -1.57 -26.40 -43.49
C LEU A 895 -2.61 -27.40 -44.00
N LEU A 896 -2.49 -28.69 -43.69
CA LEU A 896 -3.43 -29.72 -44.12
C LEU A 896 -4.51 -30.01 -43.05
N GLY A 897 -4.46 -29.32 -41.91
CA GLY A 897 -5.44 -29.47 -40.83
C GLY A 897 -5.34 -30.78 -40.03
N THR A 898 -4.24 -31.54 -40.15
CA THR A 898 -4.08 -32.84 -39.48
C THR A 898 -3.55 -32.76 -38.06
N HIS A 899 -3.20 -31.56 -37.58
CA HIS A 899 -2.52 -31.38 -36.29
C HIS A 899 -3.41 -31.54 -35.04
N ASN A 900 -4.74 -31.40 -35.13
CA ASN A 900 -5.64 -31.24 -33.96
C ASN A 900 -6.99 -32.00 -34.07
N ASN A 901 -7.00 -33.27 -34.48
CA ASN A 901 -8.25 -34.06 -34.55
C ASN A 901 -8.96 -34.30 -33.19
N GLU A 902 -8.35 -33.92 -32.05
CA GLU A 902 -8.95 -34.06 -30.72
C GLU A 902 -9.82 -32.87 -30.26
N SER A 903 -9.72 -31.70 -30.91
CA SER A 903 -10.30 -30.44 -30.38
C SER A 903 -11.71 -30.10 -30.90
N GLY A 904 -12.23 -30.83 -31.89
CA GLY A 904 -13.60 -30.64 -32.41
C GLY A 904 -13.87 -29.32 -33.17
N VAL A 905 -12.89 -28.43 -33.34
CA VAL A 905 -13.06 -27.17 -34.08
C VAL A 905 -12.56 -27.33 -35.52
N PRO A 906 -13.41 -27.15 -36.55
CA PRO A 906 -12.98 -27.23 -37.95
C PRO A 906 -12.13 -25.99 -38.29
N HIS A 907 -10.81 -26.16 -38.33
CA HIS A 907 -9.91 -25.13 -38.83
C HIS A 907 -9.96 -25.10 -40.36
N THR A 908 -10.43 -24.00 -40.94
CA THR A 908 -10.39 -23.79 -42.40
C THR A 908 -8.96 -23.50 -42.83
N SER A 909 -8.30 -24.45 -43.48
CA SER A 909 -6.98 -24.22 -44.06
C SER A 909 -7.04 -23.20 -45.20
N PRO A 910 -6.05 -22.29 -45.33
CA PRO A 910 -5.97 -21.33 -46.43
C PRO A 910 -5.60 -21.97 -47.79
N ILE A 911 -5.19 -23.23 -47.81
CA ILE A 911 -4.79 -23.94 -49.04
C ILE A 911 -5.28 -25.38 -49.03
N THR A 912 -5.87 -25.84 -50.13
CA THR A 912 -6.27 -27.25 -50.25
C THR A 912 -5.06 -28.16 -50.49
N PRO A 913 -5.15 -29.47 -50.20
CA PRO A 913 -4.06 -30.41 -50.48
C PRO A 913 -3.62 -30.39 -51.95
N ALA A 914 -4.58 -30.30 -52.88
CA ALA A 914 -4.28 -30.20 -54.30
C ALA A 914 -3.50 -28.91 -54.63
N GLU A 915 -3.95 -27.77 -54.10
CA GLU A 915 -3.28 -26.49 -54.30
C GLU A 915 -1.88 -26.43 -53.69
N LEU A 916 -1.64 -27.07 -52.55
CA LEU A 916 -0.31 -27.14 -51.94
C LEU A 916 0.66 -27.91 -52.83
N LEU A 917 0.25 -29.08 -53.33
CA LEU A 917 1.09 -29.88 -54.22
C LEU A 917 1.34 -29.16 -55.55
N ILE A 918 0.33 -28.47 -56.10
CA ILE A 918 0.50 -27.61 -57.28
C ILE A 918 1.49 -26.47 -56.99
N ALA A 919 1.35 -25.79 -55.84
CA ALA A 919 2.22 -24.68 -55.45
C ALA A 919 3.69 -25.12 -55.35
N LEU A 920 3.97 -26.32 -54.81
CA LEU A 920 5.32 -26.89 -54.75
C LEU A 920 5.94 -27.07 -56.16
N HIS A 921 5.15 -27.44 -57.16
CA HIS A 921 5.62 -27.62 -58.55
C HIS A 921 5.89 -26.29 -59.27
N ASN A 922 5.25 -25.22 -58.80
CA ASN A 922 5.38 -23.86 -59.35
C ASN A 922 6.46 -23.03 -58.68
N ILE A 923 7.21 -23.60 -57.73
CA ILE A 923 8.35 -22.92 -57.12
C ILE A 923 9.46 -22.77 -58.16
N ASP A 924 9.85 -21.51 -58.40
CA ASP A 924 10.97 -21.17 -59.26
C ASP A 924 12.27 -21.85 -58.77
N PRO A 925 13.00 -22.56 -59.65
CA PRO A 925 14.31 -23.14 -59.34
C PRO A 925 15.34 -22.18 -58.73
N SER A 926 15.23 -20.87 -58.98
CA SER A 926 16.08 -19.84 -58.36
C SER A 926 15.83 -19.69 -56.85
N LYS A 927 14.61 -19.96 -56.38
CA LYS A 927 14.18 -19.75 -54.99
C LYS A 927 14.41 -20.98 -54.12
N ALA A 928 14.33 -22.19 -54.67
CA ALA A 928 14.63 -23.43 -53.95
C ALA A 928 15.21 -24.49 -54.89
N GLU A 929 16.21 -25.22 -54.40
CA GLU A 929 16.81 -26.32 -55.16
C GLU A 929 15.80 -27.43 -55.46
N LEU A 930 15.90 -28.00 -56.67
CA LEU A 930 15.01 -29.07 -57.13
C LEU A 930 14.99 -30.28 -56.18
N LYS A 931 16.12 -30.60 -55.53
CA LYS A 931 16.21 -31.68 -54.52
C LYS A 931 15.32 -31.42 -53.31
N THR A 932 15.23 -30.17 -52.84
CA THR A 932 14.40 -29.78 -51.70
C THR A 932 12.92 -29.88 -52.06
N ILE A 933 12.55 -29.44 -53.26
CA ILE A 933 11.18 -29.56 -53.78
C ILE A 933 10.79 -31.04 -53.89
N ILE A 934 11.66 -31.90 -54.43
CA ILE A 934 11.42 -33.35 -54.53
C ILE A 934 11.18 -33.99 -53.15
N LYS A 935 11.94 -33.60 -52.13
CA LYS A 935 11.74 -34.07 -50.74
C LYS A 935 10.38 -33.61 -50.20
N ALA A 936 10.03 -32.35 -50.40
CA ALA A 936 8.73 -31.79 -50.00
C ALA A 936 7.54 -32.50 -50.69
N THR A 937 7.62 -32.73 -52.01
CA THR A 937 6.58 -33.48 -52.73
C THR A 937 6.49 -34.93 -52.24
N SER A 938 7.62 -35.54 -51.88
CA SER A 938 7.64 -36.91 -51.32
C SER A 938 6.94 -36.98 -49.95
N LEU A 939 7.09 -35.95 -49.10
CA LEU A 939 6.38 -35.85 -47.83
C LEU A 939 4.86 -35.76 -48.02
N CYS A 940 4.40 -35.04 -49.06
CA CYS A 940 2.98 -35.00 -49.41
C CYS A 940 2.45 -36.40 -49.77
N PHE A 941 3.16 -37.12 -50.66
CA PHE A 941 2.80 -38.49 -51.06
C PHE A 941 2.89 -39.53 -49.94
N ALA A 942 3.61 -39.25 -48.84
CA ALA A 942 3.64 -40.13 -47.68
C ALA A 942 2.29 -40.13 -46.91
N GLU A 943 1.54 -39.03 -46.97
CA GLU A 943 0.26 -38.86 -46.28
C GLU A 943 -0.92 -39.37 -47.14
N LYS A 944 -0.97 -40.70 -47.33
CA LYS A 944 -1.93 -41.40 -48.22
C LYS A 944 -3.42 -41.16 -47.88
N GLN A 945 -3.72 -40.75 -46.65
CA GLN A 945 -5.09 -40.44 -46.21
C GLN A 945 -5.58 -39.10 -46.78
N ILE A 946 -4.68 -38.16 -47.07
CA ILE A 946 -5.00 -36.82 -47.57
C ILE A 946 -4.89 -36.78 -49.10
N TYR A 947 -3.79 -37.31 -49.63
CA TYR A 947 -3.50 -37.32 -51.06
C TYR A 947 -4.07 -38.57 -51.74
N THR A 948 -5.39 -38.68 -51.74
CA THR A 948 -6.13 -39.80 -52.35
C THR A 948 -6.03 -39.82 -53.87
N GLN A 949 -6.51 -40.90 -54.48
CA GLN A 949 -6.57 -41.07 -55.93
C GLN A 949 -7.24 -39.87 -56.64
N GLU A 950 -8.32 -39.33 -56.08
CA GLU A 950 -9.07 -38.20 -56.63
C GLU A 950 -8.28 -36.89 -56.53
N THR A 951 -7.75 -36.58 -55.34
CA THR A 951 -6.94 -35.37 -55.10
C THR A 951 -5.73 -35.30 -56.03
N VAL A 952 -5.02 -36.42 -56.18
CA VAL A 952 -3.83 -36.51 -57.04
C VAL A 952 -4.21 -36.39 -58.52
N ALA A 953 -5.36 -36.93 -58.94
CA ALA A 953 -5.86 -36.75 -60.30
C ALA A 953 -6.15 -35.27 -60.63
N VAL A 954 -6.77 -34.53 -59.71
CA VAL A 954 -7.00 -33.07 -59.84
C VAL A 954 -5.67 -32.32 -59.98
N VAL A 955 -4.66 -32.67 -59.18
CA VAL A 955 -3.32 -32.06 -59.27
C VAL A 955 -2.69 -32.31 -60.65
N MET A 956 -2.69 -33.56 -61.11
CA MET A 956 -2.11 -33.90 -62.42
C MET A 956 -2.87 -33.21 -63.56
N GLN A 957 -4.20 -33.11 -63.48
CA GLN A 957 -5.01 -32.39 -64.45
C GLN A 957 -4.54 -30.93 -64.58
N HIS A 958 -4.45 -30.24 -63.45
CA HIS A 958 -4.08 -28.83 -63.42
C HIS A 958 -2.64 -28.60 -63.90
N LEU A 959 -1.68 -29.43 -63.45
CA LEU A 959 -0.28 -29.28 -63.85
C LEU A 959 -0.07 -29.50 -65.36
N MET A 960 -0.87 -30.34 -66.02
CA MET A 960 -0.80 -30.52 -67.48
C MET A 960 -1.33 -29.30 -68.25
N GLU A 961 -2.28 -28.57 -67.67
CA GLU A 961 -2.90 -27.41 -68.31
C GLU A 961 -1.97 -26.18 -68.29
N MET A 962 -1.00 -26.14 -67.36
CA MET A 962 -0.03 -25.06 -67.22
C MET A 962 0.86 -24.88 -68.46
N THR A 963 1.26 -23.63 -68.72
CA THR A 963 2.19 -23.22 -69.78
C THR A 963 3.15 -22.15 -69.23
N PRO A 964 4.47 -22.38 -69.17
CA PRO A 964 5.19 -23.62 -69.51
C PRO A 964 4.88 -24.78 -68.56
N LEU A 965 5.08 -26.03 -69.01
CA LEU A 965 4.89 -27.22 -68.18
C LEU A 965 5.88 -27.24 -66.99
N PRO A 966 5.43 -27.64 -65.78
CA PRO A 966 6.31 -27.77 -64.63
C PRO A 966 7.33 -28.90 -64.80
N THR A 967 8.61 -28.63 -64.48
CA THR A 967 9.72 -29.58 -64.68
C THR A 967 9.50 -30.92 -63.95
N LEU A 968 8.83 -30.90 -62.79
CA LEU A 968 8.58 -32.10 -61.96
C LEU A 968 7.28 -32.85 -62.32
N LEU A 969 6.49 -32.37 -63.29
CA LEU A 969 5.19 -32.96 -63.66
C LEU A 969 5.30 -34.47 -63.88
N MET A 970 6.21 -34.91 -64.75
CA MET A 970 6.31 -36.33 -65.11
C MET A 970 6.79 -37.20 -63.95
N ARG A 971 7.59 -36.65 -63.02
CA ARG A 971 7.96 -37.36 -61.79
C ARG A 971 6.73 -37.63 -60.94
N THR A 972 5.87 -36.62 -60.79
CA THR A 972 4.62 -36.72 -60.04
C THR A 972 3.63 -37.66 -60.70
N VAL A 973 3.52 -37.66 -62.04
CA VAL A 973 2.71 -38.64 -62.79
C VAL A 973 3.19 -40.07 -62.54
N ILE A 974 4.50 -40.32 -62.68
CA ILE A 974 5.09 -41.65 -62.46
C ILE A 974 4.91 -42.11 -61.01
N GLN A 975 5.13 -41.20 -60.04
CA GLN A 975 4.97 -41.51 -58.61
C GLN A 975 3.49 -41.79 -58.25
N SER A 976 2.57 -41.02 -58.83
CA SER A 976 1.12 -41.20 -58.63
C SER A 976 0.65 -42.54 -59.16
N LEU A 977 1.16 -42.97 -60.31
CA LEU A 977 0.82 -44.26 -60.90
C LEU A 977 1.37 -45.44 -60.09
N ALA A 978 2.55 -45.29 -59.51
CA ALA A 978 3.13 -46.29 -58.62
C ALA A 978 2.33 -46.45 -57.31
N LEU A 979 1.77 -45.35 -56.79
CA LEU A 979 0.92 -45.35 -55.58
C LEU A 979 -0.52 -45.79 -55.87
N TYR A 980 -1.08 -45.40 -57.02
CA TYR A 980 -2.47 -45.63 -57.40
C TYR A 980 -2.57 -46.20 -58.83
N PRO A 981 -2.38 -47.52 -59.03
CA PRO A 981 -2.39 -48.14 -60.36
C PRO A 981 -3.70 -47.94 -61.15
N ARG A 982 -4.81 -47.71 -60.45
CA ARG A 982 -6.13 -47.44 -61.06
C ARG A 982 -6.19 -46.15 -61.88
N LEU A 983 -5.22 -45.23 -61.70
CA LEU A 983 -5.11 -44.01 -62.50
C LEU A 983 -4.55 -44.25 -63.90
N SER A 984 -4.16 -45.47 -64.27
CA SER A 984 -3.48 -45.71 -65.55
C SER A 984 -4.23 -45.17 -66.76
N GLY A 985 -5.53 -45.42 -66.88
CA GLY A 985 -6.35 -44.90 -67.99
C GLY A 985 -6.41 -43.37 -68.02
N PHE A 986 -6.49 -42.73 -66.85
CA PHE A 986 -6.43 -41.28 -66.73
C PHE A 986 -5.06 -40.73 -67.16
N VAL A 987 -3.97 -41.35 -66.71
CA VAL A 987 -2.59 -41.00 -67.09
C VAL A 987 -2.38 -41.12 -68.60
N MET A 988 -2.92 -42.15 -69.26
CA MET A 988 -2.83 -42.25 -70.72
C MET A 988 -3.47 -41.05 -71.43
N ASN A 989 -4.62 -40.57 -70.96
CA ASN A 989 -5.25 -39.37 -71.49
C ASN A 989 -4.39 -38.10 -71.26
N ILE A 990 -3.70 -38.00 -70.12
CA ILE A 990 -2.73 -36.92 -69.87
C ILE A 990 -1.59 -36.98 -70.90
N LEU A 991 -1.00 -38.15 -71.09
CA LEU A 991 0.11 -38.34 -72.03
C LEU A 991 -0.31 -37.94 -73.46
N GLN A 992 -1.50 -38.35 -73.93
CA GLN A 992 -2.04 -37.93 -75.23
C GLN A 992 -2.16 -36.40 -75.35
N ARG A 993 -2.66 -35.73 -74.30
CA ARG A 993 -2.78 -34.26 -74.28
C ARG A 993 -1.43 -33.55 -74.25
N LEU A 994 -0.41 -34.15 -73.62
CA LEU A 994 0.96 -33.60 -73.60
C LEU A 994 1.61 -33.63 -75.00
N ILE A 995 1.21 -34.56 -75.87
CA ILE A 995 1.63 -34.58 -77.29
C ILE A 995 1.12 -33.32 -78.00
N LEU A 996 -0.16 -32.96 -77.80
CA LEU A 996 -0.74 -31.74 -78.37
C LEU A 996 -0.03 -30.46 -77.90
N LYS A 997 0.55 -30.47 -76.69
CA LYS A 997 1.36 -29.37 -76.14
C LYS A 997 2.85 -29.44 -76.53
N GLN A 998 3.25 -30.35 -77.42
CA GLN A 998 4.63 -30.51 -77.89
C GLN A 998 5.65 -30.70 -76.75
N VAL A 999 5.38 -31.67 -75.86
CA VAL A 999 6.17 -31.97 -74.65
C VAL A 999 7.69 -32.12 -74.90
N TRP A 1000 8.10 -32.53 -76.09
CA TRP A 1000 9.51 -32.65 -76.52
C TRP A 1000 10.29 -31.33 -76.53
N LYS A 1001 9.62 -30.18 -76.57
CA LYS A 1001 10.28 -28.86 -76.43
C LYS A 1001 10.91 -28.64 -75.05
N GLN A 1002 10.54 -29.44 -74.05
CA GLN A 1002 11.10 -29.38 -72.70
C GLN A 1002 11.84 -30.68 -72.36
N PRO A 1003 13.19 -30.72 -72.41
CA PRO A 1003 13.94 -31.98 -72.40
C PRO A 1003 13.74 -32.82 -71.13
N LYS A 1004 13.60 -32.18 -69.95
CA LYS A 1004 13.38 -32.90 -68.69
C LYS A 1004 11.98 -33.51 -68.57
N VAL A 1005 10.97 -32.82 -69.09
CA VAL A 1005 9.58 -33.32 -69.10
C VAL A 1005 9.46 -34.42 -70.16
N TRP A 1006 10.12 -34.26 -71.31
CA TRP A 1006 10.20 -35.27 -72.37
C TRP A 1006 10.83 -36.58 -71.90
N GLU A 1007 11.97 -36.51 -71.21
CA GLU A 1007 12.62 -37.70 -70.63
C GLU A 1007 11.66 -38.45 -69.67
N GLY A 1008 10.92 -37.70 -68.85
CA GLY A 1008 9.91 -38.26 -67.97
C GLY A 1008 8.72 -38.87 -68.73
N PHE A 1009 8.28 -38.25 -69.83
CA PHE A 1009 7.21 -38.76 -70.71
C PHE A 1009 7.59 -40.13 -71.28
N VAL A 1010 8.78 -40.24 -71.86
CA VAL A 1010 9.27 -41.50 -72.45
C VAL A 1010 9.39 -42.58 -71.37
N LYS A 1011 9.95 -42.26 -70.20
CA LYS A 1011 10.02 -43.20 -69.05
C LYS A 1011 8.66 -43.65 -68.54
N CYS A 1012 7.66 -42.76 -68.55
CA CYS A 1012 6.30 -43.12 -68.16
C CYS A 1012 5.68 -44.09 -69.18
N CYS A 1013 5.86 -43.83 -70.48
CA CYS A 1013 5.43 -44.72 -71.55
C CYS A 1013 6.12 -46.09 -71.47
N GLU A 1014 7.41 -46.15 -71.15
CA GLU A 1014 8.15 -47.40 -70.95
C GLU A 1014 7.58 -48.24 -69.79
N ARG A 1015 7.20 -47.61 -68.67
CA ARG A 1015 6.69 -48.31 -67.47
C ARG A 1015 5.24 -48.76 -67.58
N THR A 1016 4.49 -48.25 -68.55
CA THR A 1016 3.04 -48.47 -68.68
C THR A 1016 2.66 -49.34 -69.87
N GLN A 1017 3.64 -50.07 -70.41
CA GLN A 1017 3.39 -51.08 -71.44
C GLN A 1017 2.41 -52.15 -70.92
N PRO A 1018 1.44 -52.60 -71.75
CA PRO A 1018 1.23 -52.26 -73.17
C PRO A 1018 0.32 -51.04 -73.41
N GLN A 1019 -0.22 -50.41 -72.36
CA GLN A 1019 -1.27 -49.38 -72.46
C GLN A 1019 -0.77 -48.09 -73.13
N SER A 1020 0.53 -47.79 -73.02
CA SER A 1020 1.18 -46.64 -73.65
C SER A 1020 1.34 -46.73 -75.16
N PHE A 1021 1.20 -47.91 -75.78
CA PHE A 1021 1.44 -48.07 -77.22
C PHE A 1021 0.51 -47.19 -78.07
N ALA A 1022 -0.77 -47.09 -77.69
CA ALA A 1022 -1.75 -46.22 -78.37
C ALA A 1022 -1.39 -44.73 -78.27
N VAL A 1023 -0.62 -44.32 -77.27
CA VAL A 1023 -0.16 -42.93 -77.09
C VAL A 1023 1.11 -42.67 -77.89
N ILE A 1024 2.05 -43.61 -77.87
CA ILE A 1024 3.32 -43.51 -78.61
C ILE A 1024 3.07 -43.42 -80.13
N LEU A 1025 2.08 -44.16 -80.65
CA LEU A 1025 1.69 -44.12 -82.07
C LEU A 1025 1.13 -42.76 -82.53
N GLN A 1026 0.78 -41.85 -81.61
CA GLN A 1026 0.31 -40.50 -81.92
C GLN A 1026 1.44 -39.47 -82.03
N LEU A 1027 2.69 -39.85 -81.75
CA LEU A 1027 3.85 -38.97 -81.86
C LEU A 1027 4.21 -38.70 -83.33
N PRO A 1028 4.69 -37.49 -83.67
CA PRO A 1028 5.23 -37.27 -85.01
C PRO A 1028 6.50 -38.10 -85.26
N PRO A 1029 6.84 -38.41 -86.53
CA PRO A 1029 7.88 -39.39 -86.87
C PRO A 1029 9.25 -39.09 -86.26
N THR A 1030 9.65 -37.82 -86.21
CA THR A 1030 10.96 -37.39 -85.68
C THR A 1030 11.05 -37.59 -84.17
N GLN A 1031 9.98 -37.26 -83.42
CA GLN A 1031 9.93 -37.46 -81.96
C GLN A 1031 9.72 -38.92 -81.58
N LEU A 1032 9.01 -39.71 -82.40
CA LEU A 1032 8.89 -41.16 -82.20
C LEU A 1032 10.26 -41.84 -82.31
N ALA A 1033 11.09 -41.44 -83.28
CA ALA A 1033 12.45 -41.94 -83.43
C ALA A 1033 13.31 -41.60 -82.20
N GLU A 1034 13.20 -40.36 -81.70
CA GLU A 1034 13.90 -39.92 -80.48
C GLU A 1034 13.46 -40.68 -79.23
N ALA A 1035 12.14 -40.89 -79.05
CA ALA A 1035 11.61 -41.66 -77.92
C ALA A 1035 12.08 -43.12 -77.94
N LEU A 1036 12.09 -43.78 -79.10
CA LEU A 1036 12.58 -45.15 -79.27
C LEU A 1036 14.11 -45.25 -79.09
N LYS A 1037 14.85 -44.16 -79.35
CA LYS A 1037 16.28 -44.07 -79.05
C LYS A 1037 16.54 -43.92 -77.54
N MET A 1038 15.72 -43.14 -76.84
CA MET A 1038 15.82 -42.96 -75.38
C MET A 1038 15.38 -44.21 -74.59
N ALA A 1039 14.41 -44.97 -75.11
CA ALA A 1039 13.90 -46.19 -74.48
C ALA A 1039 13.82 -47.34 -75.50
N SER A 1040 14.96 -47.98 -75.75
CA SER A 1040 15.09 -49.09 -76.72
C SER A 1040 14.18 -50.29 -76.44
N ASN A 1041 13.81 -50.48 -75.17
CA ASN A 1041 12.94 -51.58 -74.71
C ASN A 1041 11.49 -51.45 -75.20
N LEU A 1042 11.06 -50.27 -75.68
CA LEU A 1042 9.71 -50.05 -76.21
C LEU A 1042 9.53 -50.59 -77.63
N ARG A 1043 10.61 -50.74 -78.38
CA ARG A 1043 10.54 -50.97 -79.83
C ARG A 1043 9.99 -52.34 -80.20
N THR A 1044 10.56 -53.40 -79.62
CA THR A 1044 10.14 -54.79 -79.91
C THR A 1044 8.69 -55.04 -79.51
N PRO A 1045 8.23 -54.63 -78.31
CA PRO A 1045 6.83 -54.78 -77.89
C PRO A 1045 5.84 -53.93 -78.70
N LEU A 1046 6.22 -52.71 -79.09
CA LEU A 1046 5.39 -51.83 -79.93
C LEU A 1046 5.19 -52.41 -81.34
N LEU A 1047 6.25 -52.97 -81.92
CA LEU A 1047 6.22 -53.62 -83.22
C LEU A 1047 5.32 -54.86 -83.19
N ALA A 1048 5.45 -55.71 -82.16
CA ALA A 1048 4.57 -56.86 -81.97
C ALA A 1048 3.09 -56.47 -81.77
N HIS A 1049 2.82 -55.32 -81.12
CA HIS A 1049 1.46 -54.82 -80.94
C HIS A 1049 0.83 -54.33 -82.25
N VAL A 1050 1.58 -53.60 -83.08
CA VAL A 1050 1.12 -53.12 -84.39
C VAL A 1050 0.96 -54.28 -85.37
N GLU A 1051 1.80 -55.30 -85.30
CA GLU A 1051 1.68 -56.52 -86.12
C GLU A 1051 0.41 -57.31 -85.80
N ALA A 1052 -0.08 -57.25 -84.55
CA ALA A 1052 -1.32 -57.89 -84.10
C ALA A 1052 -2.60 -57.16 -84.54
N PHE A 1053 -2.52 -55.98 -85.17
CA PHE A 1053 -3.68 -55.24 -85.67
C PHE A 1053 -4.28 -55.88 -86.94
N ALA A 1054 -5.61 -55.77 -87.08
CA ALA A 1054 -6.30 -56.12 -88.31
C ALA A 1054 -5.87 -55.19 -89.46
N GLU A 1055 -5.91 -55.65 -90.73
CA GLU A 1055 -5.46 -54.88 -91.90
C GLU A 1055 -6.09 -53.47 -91.98
N ASN A 1056 -7.36 -53.36 -91.61
CA ASN A 1056 -8.11 -52.10 -91.56
C ASN A 1056 -7.53 -51.09 -90.55
N GLN A 1057 -6.98 -51.57 -89.44
CA GLN A 1057 -6.37 -50.74 -88.38
C GLN A 1057 -4.92 -50.35 -88.74
N LYS A 1058 -4.18 -51.23 -89.44
CA LYS A 1058 -2.85 -50.93 -89.97
C LYS A 1058 -2.88 -49.79 -91.01
N ALA A 1059 -3.94 -49.70 -91.81
CA ALA A 1059 -4.13 -48.65 -92.80
C ALA A 1059 -4.29 -47.23 -92.20
N HIS A 1060 -4.65 -47.11 -90.92
CA HIS A 1060 -4.82 -45.82 -90.23
C HIS A 1060 -3.52 -45.28 -89.61
N ILE A 1061 -2.42 -46.04 -89.69
CA ILE A 1061 -1.10 -45.61 -89.20
C ILE A 1061 -0.31 -45.03 -90.39
N PRO A 1062 0.14 -43.76 -90.35
CA PRO A 1062 0.94 -43.16 -91.41
C PRO A 1062 2.20 -43.98 -91.73
N GLN A 1063 2.51 -44.15 -93.02
CA GLN A 1063 3.67 -44.93 -93.48
C GLN A 1063 5.00 -44.43 -92.88
N SER A 1064 5.13 -43.12 -92.69
CA SER A 1064 6.28 -42.49 -92.05
C SER A 1064 6.47 -42.88 -90.57
N ILE A 1065 5.40 -43.25 -89.86
CA ILE A 1065 5.46 -43.78 -88.49
C ILE A 1065 5.85 -45.26 -88.50
N MET A 1066 5.31 -46.04 -89.45
CA MET A 1066 5.68 -47.45 -89.65
C MET A 1066 7.16 -47.62 -89.99
N ASP A 1067 7.71 -46.75 -90.84
CA ASP A 1067 9.12 -46.77 -91.21
C ASP A 1067 10.05 -46.51 -90.01
N VAL A 1068 9.67 -45.60 -89.10
CA VAL A 1068 10.42 -45.34 -87.86
C VAL A 1068 10.37 -46.52 -86.88
N ILE A 1069 9.21 -47.18 -86.73
CA ILE A 1069 9.05 -48.36 -85.85
C ILE A 1069 9.87 -49.55 -86.36
N GLN A 1070 9.90 -49.74 -87.69
CA GLN A 1070 10.71 -50.77 -88.35
C GLN A 1070 12.21 -50.43 -88.37
N GLY A 1071 12.59 -49.16 -88.19
CA GLY A 1071 13.98 -48.73 -88.02
C GLY A 1071 14.62 -47.94 -89.11
N LYS A 1072 13.84 -47.44 -90.05
CA LYS A 1072 14.32 -46.62 -91.15
C LYS A 1072 14.33 -45.15 -90.69
N SER A 1073 15.42 -44.44 -90.92
CA SER A 1073 15.57 -43.04 -90.54
C SER A 1073 14.61 -42.13 -91.33
N PRO A 1074 13.96 -41.13 -90.71
CA PRO A 1074 13.13 -40.18 -91.45
C PRO A 1074 14.01 -39.27 -92.33
N CYS A 1075 13.67 -39.14 -93.62
CA CYS A 1075 14.32 -38.23 -94.56
C CYS A 1075 13.82 -36.80 -94.33
N ASP A 1076 14.70 -35.88 -93.95
CA ASP A 1076 14.44 -34.45 -94.01
C ASP A 1076 14.55 -33.98 -95.48
N MET A 1077 13.46 -33.45 -96.02
CA MET A 1077 13.45 -32.67 -97.25
C MET A 1077 13.93 -31.26 -96.93
N HIS A 1078 15.19 -30.95 -97.23
CA HIS A 1078 15.68 -29.58 -97.33
C HIS A 1078 16.29 -29.38 -98.73
N ASP A 1079 15.57 -28.65 -99.59
CA ASP A 1079 16.16 -27.96 -100.73
C ASP A 1079 16.66 -26.58 -100.25
N GLU A 1080 17.93 -26.32 -100.58
CA GLU A 1080 18.65 -25.07 -100.43
C GLU A 1080 18.12 -23.98 -101.37
N PHE A 1081 18.21 -22.71 -100.95
CA PHE A 1081 18.59 -21.61 -101.84
C PHE A 1081 19.30 -20.51 -101.04
N ASP A 1082 20.62 -20.42 -101.25
CA ASP A 1082 21.52 -19.26 -101.34
C ASP A 1082 21.31 -18.04 -100.39
N ILE A 1083 22.30 -17.43 -99.72
CA ILE A 1083 23.59 -16.87 -100.20
C ILE A 1083 24.53 -16.66 -98.98
N ALA A 1084 25.68 -17.36 -98.97
CA ALA A 1084 27.09 -16.95 -98.84
C ALA A 1084 27.53 -15.60 -98.13
N PRO A 1085 28.82 -15.40 -97.76
CA PRO A 1085 29.48 -15.77 -96.49
C PRO A 1085 30.41 -14.62 -95.95
N PRO A 1086 31.62 -14.85 -95.38
CA PRO A 1086 31.95 -15.15 -93.97
C PRO A 1086 32.94 -14.14 -93.34
N GLY A 1087 33.26 -14.29 -92.04
CA GLY A 1087 34.47 -13.66 -91.47
C GLY A 1087 34.59 -13.67 -89.93
N ASP A 1088 35.31 -14.68 -89.44
CA ASP A 1088 36.31 -14.65 -88.37
C ASP A 1088 35.93 -14.59 -86.86
N TYR A 1089 36.14 -15.75 -86.22
CA TYR A 1089 36.61 -15.94 -84.84
C TYR A 1089 38.07 -15.46 -84.67
N PRO A 1090 38.58 -15.18 -83.45
CA PRO A 1090 39.22 -16.21 -82.59
C PRO A 1090 38.80 -16.11 -81.10
N ILE A 1091 38.63 -17.20 -80.34
CA ILE A 1091 39.61 -18.09 -79.65
C ILE A 1091 40.10 -17.56 -78.28
N GLU A 1092 39.67 -18.29 -77.25
CA GLU A 1092 40.38 -18.76 -76.04
C GLU A 1092 40.82 -17.88 -74.85
N GLN A 1093 40.79 -18.60 -73.70
CA GLN A 1093 41.68 -18.59 -72.54
C GLN A 1093 41.23 -17.86 -71.25
N LYS A 1094 40.97 -18.69 -70.23
CA LYS A 1094 41.13 -18.37 -68.80
C LYS A 1094 42.59 -17.94 -68.50
N PRO A 1095 42.85 -17.17 -67.43
CA PRO A 1095 43.34 -17.82 -66.21
C PRO A 1095 42.83 -17.22 -64.89
N ASP A 1096 43.11 -17.95 -63.82
CA ASP A 1096 42.89 -17.65 -62.42
C ASP A 1096 43.81 -16.54 -61.85
N THR A 1097 43.40 -16.04 -60.68
CA THR A 1097 44.21 -15.61 -59.50
C THR A 1097 44.92 -14.25 -59.42
N ILE A 1098 44.51 -13.53 -58.36
CA ILE A 1098 45.30 -12.79 -57.34
C ILE A 1098 45.57 -11.27 -57.52
N GLU A 1099 45.35 -10.59 -56.39
CA GLU A 1099 45.91 -9.32 -55.88
C GLU A 1099 45.13 -7.98 -56.01
N THR A 1100 44.65 -7.59 -54.82
CA THR A 1100 44.54 -6.25 -54.21
C THR A 1100 45.53 -5.19 -54.72
N ASP A 1101 45.06 -3.96 -54.98
CA ASP A 1101 45.28 -2.80 -54.08
C ASP A 1101 44.42 -1.57 -54.47
N VAL A 1102 44.44 -0.59 -53.57
CA VAL A 1102 43.53 0.52 -53.23
C VAL A 1102 43.68 1.81 -54.07
N SER A 1103 42.61 2.62 -54.08
CA SER A 1103 42.46 4.11 -54.25
C SER A 1103 41.39 4.42 -55.31
N GLU A 1104 40.37 5.28 -55.15
CA GLU A 1104 40.04 6.40 -54.27
C GLU A 1104 38.50 6.72 -54.44
N PRO A 1105 37.89 7.81 -53.92
CA PRO A 1105 36.82 7.79 -52.92
C PRO A 1105 35.36 8.04 -53.41
N ALA A 1106 34.40 7.89 -52.48
CA ALA A 1106 32.96 8.11 -52.62
C ALA A 1106 32.51 9.59 -52.52
N PRO A 1107 31.28 9.91 -52.96
CA PRO A 1107 30.46 10.98 -52.39
C PRO A 1107 29.09 10.50 -51.82
N PRO A 1108 28.44 11.27 -50.91
CA PRO A 1108 27.62 10.73 -49.82
C PRO A 1108 26.12 11.13 -49.81
N GLY A 1109 25.34 10.44 -48.95
CA GLY A 1109 24.04 10.84 -48.35
C GLY A 1109 22.82 10.14 -48.97
N LEU A 1110 22.23 9.03 -48.48
CA LEU A 1110 21.88 8.51 -47.14
C LEU A 1110 20.77 9.28 -46.39
N ASP A 1111 19.53 8.89 -46.72
CA ASP A 1111 18.55 8.14 -45.87
C ASP A 1111 18.64 8.25 -44.35
#